data_AF-A0A7S4B8Q1-F1
#
_entry.id   AF-A0A7S4B8Q1-F1
#
_cell.length_a   1.000
_cell.length_b   1.000
_cell.length_c   1.000
_cell.angle_alpha   90.00
_cell.angle_beta   90.00
_cell.angle_gamma   90.00
#
_symmetry.space_group_name_H-M   'P 1'
#
loop_
_entity.id
_entity.type
_entity.pdbx_description
1 polymer ?
#
loop_
_entity_poly.entity_id
_entity_poly.type
_entity_poly.pdbx_seq_one_letter_code
_entity_poly.pdbx_strand_id
1 'polypeptide(L)'
;GAAAEQAAGAARVLADQLAFMVSFRRAHVRTGNGAVAGGSVAAGVATFDPRFLVFEFSGGLVLRPPQVKLLDTLVAGASNGRSVCHQMLMGEGKTTVIAPLLGLLLGDGSQLVLQIVPAPLLSFSLAVLRQCFSSAPLLKSVWTFAFDRRTAVSAELLNKSLTAVSERALMVTTPSAVKAFMLKLIELLHLLDTGQYPRNRSTLAQGLRRIFGLKRSQPQSLALDKPTLQAQAARAVKILGVWRHGVAVIDEVDVVLHPLRSELNWPLGDKHALDFAPVRWELPWHLLNLLFIAQEATAGKTAPSGLNGNGGGAANTGGMTVAAAEENIKERLLAVIAFGLSQNTLQRVPHLTLLSDEFYHDKMRPLLAEWLLLWLRRNGLHEVSDEAALRCLVRGVEDRGLHAQITDRQAKLLNLGADWLAFLLPHCLKKISRVHFGLLSPEEMATMSRDGVLPRSRRYLAVPFVGKDTPSPSSEYAHPDVAIGLTILAYRYEGLRKPDFGLALQQLRFAMESELGVEGRRPASLTWVAWVEHSGRRVRGTKQRRAQTEESEGGSVHARRLTGASNASPASRRMSSSLSERSANDAASEAESAIGAAIGGDGDINMWDILPLHLLDMKDVEYMEMLFDMLTRSPLAVRFYLDTLVFPETTAHQNSKLSANGQDLGGEMLFSRRIAFSGTPSSLLPLEMGECAHQLGDDAKMLRTLTEPGVVSRHVLPHDWDVPTLLAAAAAAELGAHALIDCGALITGMNNIEVAQHLAAILPERLEGVVYLEQGGHKKVLLRATGSTMDLERSGLPPERRFSFYDQVHTTGMDIPQASNAVAVLTLGKDLTFRDYAQAAYRMRGIGKGQTIVLFVTPQADRLLTNEAAIARGVTPEGRHAQLAA
;
A
#
# COMPACT_ATOMS: atom_id res chain seq x y z
N GLY A 1 -38.33 -48.13 -43.40
CA GLY A 1 -37.72 -49.40 -42.95
C GLY A 1 -36.27 -49.18 -42.61
N ALA A 2 -35.38 -49.32 -43.59
CA ALA A 2 -33.92 -49.29 -43.39
C ALA A 2 -33.37 -48.02 -42.71
N ALA A 3 -33.85 -46.83 -43.05
CA ALA A 3 -33.40 -45.57 -42.39
C ALA A 3 -33.83 -45.48 -40.91
N ALA A 4 -34.96 -46.08 -40.54
CA ALA A 4 -35.43 -46.12 -39.16
C ALA A 4 -34.66 -47.16 -38.33
N GLU A 5 -34.27 -48.29 -38.93
CA GLU A 5 -33.38 -49.28 -38.31
C GLU A 5 -31.96 -48.76 -38.14
N GLN A 6 -31.43 -47.99 -39.09
CA GLN A 6 -30.12 -47.34 -38.97
C GLN A 6 -30.13 -46.25 -37.89
N ALA A 7 -31.20 -45.45 -37.81
CA ALA A 7 -31.38 -44.47 -36.74
C ALA A 7 -31.57 -45.13 -35.38
N ALA A 8 -32.32 -46.24 -35.29
CA ALA A 8 -32.48 -47.02 -34.07
C ALA A 8 -31.17 -47.70 -33.64
N GLY A 9 -30.39 -48.21 -34.60
CA GLY A 9 -29.06 -48.77 -34.37
C GLY A 9 -28.06 -47.71 -33.88
N ALA A 10 -28.03 -46.54 -34.51
CA ALA A 10 -27.21 -45.41 -34.08
C ALA A 10 -27.64 -44.89 -32.69
N ALA A 11 -28.94 -44.75 -32.44
CA ALA A 11 -29.47 -44.35 -31.13
C ALA A 11 -29.16 -45.38 -30.04
N ARG A 12 -29.15 -46.68 -30.37
CA ARG A 12 -28.81 -47.75 -29.45
C ARG A 12 -27.32 -47.81 -29.16
N VAL A 13 -26.47 -47.57 -30.15
CA VAL A 13 -25.01 -47.40 -29.95
C VAL A 13 -24.73 -46.15 -29.11
N LEU A 14 -25.44 -45.05 -29.33
CA LEU A 14 -25.30 -43.83 -28.54
C LEU A 14 -25.83 -44.03 -27.11
N ALA A 15 -26.91 -44.77 -26.93
CA ALA A 15 -27.46 -45.17 -25.64
C ALA A 15 -26.54 -46.14 -24.90
N ASP A 16 -25.90 -47.08 -25.61
CA ASP A 16 -24.92 -48.01 -25.04
C ASP A 16 -23.60 -47.29 -24.72
N GLN A 17 -23.18 -46.31 -25.53
CA GLN A 17 -22.05 -45.42 -25.21
C GLN A 17 -22.37 -44.50 -24.02
N LEU A 18 -23.59 -43.96 -23.94
CA LEU A 18 -24.07 -43.20 -22.77
C LEU A 18 -24.15 -44.10 -21.54
N ALA A 19 -24.70 -45.30 -21.66
CA ALA A 19 -24.78 -46.28 -20.58
C ALA A 19 -23.38 -46.74 -20.15
N PHE A 20 -22.44 -46.90 -21.08
CA PHE A 20 -21.02 -47.19 -20.82
C PHE A 20 -20.30 -46.01 -20.16
N MET A 21 -20.59 -44.78 -20.58
CA MET A 21 -20.08 -43.55 -19.96
C MET A 21 -20.70 -43.27 -18.58
N VAL A 22 -21.93 -43.72 -18.33
CA VAL A 22 -22.66 -43.62 -17.05
C VAL A 22 -22.28 -44.78 -16.10
N SER A 23 -21.87 -45.94 -16.63
CA SER A 23 -21.53 -47.14 -15.85
C SER A 23 -20.10 -47.15 -15.29
N PHE A 24 -19.22 -46.27 -15.75
CA PHE A 24 -18.05 -45.91 -14.95
C PHE A 24 -18.58 -45.28 -13.65
N ARG A 25 -18.27 -45.85 -12.48
CA ARG A 25 -18.79 -45.44 -11.15
C ARG A 25 -18.71 -43.91 -10.95
N ARG A 26 -19.72 -43.16 -11.41
CA ARG A 26 -19.76 -41.71 -11.29
C ARG A 26 -20.17 -41.38 -9.86
N ALA A 27 -19.44 -40.47 -9.26
CA ALA A 27 -19.62 -40.11 -7.85
C ALA A 27 -21.04 -39.65 -7.48
N HIS A 28 -21.78 -39.09 -8.43
CA HIS A 28 -23.12 -38.53 -8.25
C HIS A 28 -24.25 -39.52 -8.60
N VAL A 29 -23.93 -40.74 -9.03
CA VAL A 29 -24.91 -41.79 -9.32
C VAL A 29 -25.11 -42.66 -8.08
N ARG A 30 -26.35 -42.70 -7.57
CA ARG A 30 -26.73 -43.52 -6.42
C ARG A 30 -27.48 -44.75 -6.91
N THR A 31 -26.99 -45.95 -6.58
CA THR A 31 -27.68 -47.23 -6.86
C THR A 31 -28.45 -47.67 -5.63
N GLY A 32 -29.76 -47.94 -5.75
CA GLY A 32 -30.55 -48.45 -4.63
C GLY A 32 -30.03 -49.80 -4.12
N ASN A 33 -29.88 -49.94 -2.79
CA ASN A 33 -29.53 -51.20 -2.14
C ASN A 33 -30.70 -52.19 -2.23
N GLY A 34 -30.75 -53.00 -3.29
CA GLY A 34 -31.51 -54.24 -3.28
C GLY A 34 -30.74 -55.27 -2.46
N ALA A 35 -31.32 -55.73 -1.35
CA ALA A 35 -30.77 -56.85 -0.58
C ALA A 35 -30.59 -58.07 -1.50
N VAL A 36 -29.37 -58.60 -1.58
CA VAL A 36 -29.04 -59.79 -2.37
C VAL A 36 -29.55 -61.01 -1.61
N ALA A 37 -30.74 -61.47 -1.96
CA ALA A 37 -31.21 -62.82 -1.66
C ALA A 37 -31.50 -63.52 -2.99
N GLY A 38 -30.59 -64.40 -3.40
CA GLY A 38 -30.82 -65.37 -4.48
C GLY A 38 -30.53 -64.87 -5.91
N GLY A 39 -29.29 -65.05 -6.36
CA GLY A 39 -28.95 -65.54 -7.72
C GLY A 39 -29.34 -64.74 -8.97
N SER A 40 -30.02 -63.60 -8.88
CA SER A 40 -30.32 -62.74 -10.03
C SER A 40 -30.05 -61.28 -9.68
N VAL A 41 -29.10 -60.67 -10.39
CA VAL A 41 -28.79 -59.24 -10.25
C VAL A 41 -29.94 -58.47 -10.91
N ALA A 42 -30.98 -58.16 -10.14
CA ALA A 42 -31.92 -57.13 -10.54
C ALA A 42 -31.14 -55.83 -10.70
N ALA A 43 -31.13 -55.27 -11.91
CA ALA A 43 -30.50 -53.97 -12.19
C ALA A 43 -31.14 -52.91 -11.29
N GLY A 44 -30.45 -52.54 -10.21
CA GLY A 44 -30.92 -51.51 -9.29
C GLY A 44 -31.12 -50.20 -10.04
N VAL A 45 -32.26 -49.54 -9.81
CA VAL A 45 -32.56 -48.23 -10.41
C VAL A 45 -31.49 -47.24 -9.93
N ALA A 46 -30.72 -46.71 -10.87
CA ALA A 46 -29.72 -45.68 -10.62
C ALA A 46 -30.39 -44.30 -10.65
N THR A 47 -30.24 -43.52 -9.58
CA THR A 47 -30.78 -42.16 -9.48
C THR A 47 -29.63 -41.14 -9.44
N PHE A 48 -29.77 -40.05 -10.19
CA PHE A 48 -28.80 -38.95 -10.20
C PHE A 48 -29.45 -37.62 -10.64
N ASP A 49 -28.84 -36.50 -10.27
CA ASP A 49 -29.25 -35.18 -10.78
C ASP A 49 -28.62 -34.94 -12.16
N PRO A 50 -29.43 -34.74 -13.22
CA PRO A 50 -28.92 -34.58 -14.58
C PRO A 50 -28.00 -33.38 -14.76
N ARG A 51 -28.09 -32.36 -13.88
CA ARG A 51 -27.21 -31.17 -13.93
C ARG A 51 -25.75 -31.54 -13.73
N PHE A 52 -25.42 -32.53 -12.90
CA PHE A 52 -24.05 -33.00 -12.73
C PHE A 52 -23.50 -33.64 -14.01
N LEU A 53 -24.30 -34.47 -14.67
CA LEU A 53 -23.91 -35.15 -15.91
C LEU A 53 -23.66 -34.15 -17.04
N VAL A 54 -24.56 -33.17 -17.20
CA VAL A 54 -24.42 -32.10 -18.20
C VAL A 54 -23.19 -31.23 -17.90
N PHE A 55 -22.90 -30.96 -16.62
CA PHE A 55 -21.72 -30.23 -16.21
C PHE A 55 -20.42 -30.97 -16.54
N GLU A 56 -20.33 -32.26 -16.24
CA GLU A 56 -19.18 -33.11 -16.60
C GLU A 56 -18.96 -33.17 -18.11
N PHE A 57 -20.04 -33.33 -18.88
CA PHE A 57 -19.98 -33.35 -20.34
C PHE A 57 -19.53 -32.01 -20.92
N SER A 58 -20.16 -30.92 -20.50
CA SER A 58 -19.85 -29.57 -21.01
C SER A 58 -18.47 -29.08 -20.60
N GLY A 59 -18.03 -29.45 -19.39
CA GLY A 59 -16.73 -29.08 -18.84
C GLY A 59 -15.59 -30.02 -19.22
N GLY A 60 -15.87 -31.14 -19.90
CA GLY A 60 -14.87 -32.14 -20.26
C GLY A 60 -14.14 -32.73 -19.03
N LEU A 61 -14.82 -32.87 -17.90
CA LEU A 61 -14.25 -33.28 -16.62
C LEU A 61 -15.09 -34.35 -15.93
N VAL A 62 -14.51 -35.02 -14.93
CA VAL A 62 -15.21 -35.98 -14.06
C VAL A 62 -15.17 -35.47 -12.63
N LEU A 63 -16.34 -35.39 -12.00
CA LEU A 63 -16.50 -34.94 -10.61
C LEU A 63 -15.96 -35.99 -9.66
N ARG A 64 -15.15 -35.53 -8.71
CA ARG A 64 -14.56 -36.39 -7.69
C ARG A 64 -15.57 -36.67 -6.57
N PRO A 65 -15.55 -37.86 -5.94
CA PRO A 65 -16.44 -38.18 -4.83
C PRO A 65 -16.49 -37.14 -3.70
N PRO A 66 -15.35 -36.55 -3.25
CA PRO A 66 -15.39 -35.48 -2.25
C PRO A 66 -16.15 -34.23 -2.71
N GLN A 67 -16.04 -33.86 -4.00
CA GLN A 67 -16.71 -32.69 -4.57
C GLN A 67 -18.24 -32.88 -4.57
N VAL A 68 -18.71 -34.06 -4.96
CA VAL A 68 -20.14 -34.40 -4.98
C VAL A 68 -20.71 -34.43 -3.56
N LYS A 69 -20.04 -35.12 -2.63
CA LYS A 69 -20.47 -35.19 -1.23
C LYS A 69 -20.57 -33.81 -0.59
N LEU A 70 -19.60 -32.94 -0.90
CA LEU A 70 -19.59 -31.57 -0.43
C LEU A 70 -20.77 -30.77 -1.02
N LEU A 71 -20.99 -30.85 -2.33
CA LEU A 71 -22.12 -30.16 -2.98
C LEU A 71 -23.47 -30.61 -2.41
N ASP A 72 -23.66 -31.93 -2.22
CA ASP A 72 -24.86 -32.47 -1.59
C ASP A 72 -25.08 -31.88 -0.19
N THR A 73 -24.01 -31.78 0.61
CA THR A 73 -24.05 -31.21 1.97
C THR A 73 -24.43 -29.73 1.95
N LEU A 74 -23.84 -28.96 1.04
CA LEU A 74 -24.04 -27.52 0.94
C LEU A 74 -25.41 -27.15 0.40
N VAL A 75 -25.88 -27.86 -0.62
CA VAL A 75 -27.22 -27.65 -1.18
C VAL A 75 -28.29 -28.08 -0.17
N ALA A 76 -28.09 -29.18 0.54
CA ALA A 76 -28.98 -29.57 1.63
C ALA A 76 -28.98 -28.55 2.77
N GLY A 77 -27.81 -28.02 3.16
CA GLY A 77 -27.69 -26.95 4.15
C GLY A 77 -28.49 -25.70 3.75
N ALA A 78 -28.27 -25.20 2.52
CA ALA A 78 -28.97 -24.03 2.01
C ALA A 78 -30.48 -24.24 1.85
N SER A 79 -30.91 -25.45 1.47
CA SER A 79 -32.34 -25.80 1.39
C SER A 79 -33.00 -25.84 2.77
N ASN A 80 -32.26 -26.24 3.80
CA ASN A 80 -32.71 -26.25 5.20
C ASN A 80 -32.53 -24.90 5.92
N GLY A 81 -32.16 -23.84 5.20
CA GLY A 81 -31.94 -22.51 5.79
C GLY A 81 -30.70 -22.40 6.68
N ARG A 82 -29.76 -23.35 6.60
CA ARG A 82 -28.52 -23.34 7.40
C ARG A 82 -27.35 -22.79 6.59
N SER A 83 -26.52 -21.99 7.25
CA SER A 83 -25.24 -21.56 6.72
C SER A 83 -24.17 -22.60 7.02
N VAL A 84 -23.24 -22.79 6.08
CA VAL A 84 -22.20 -23.82 6.20
C VAL A 84 -20.89 -23.28 5.64
N CYS A 85 -19.80 -23.49 6.37
CA CYS A 85 -18.44 -23.23 5.89
C CYS A 85 -17.68 -24.55 5.82
N HIS A 86 -17.04 -24.84 4.68
CA HIS A 86 -16.23 -26.05 4.49
C HIS A 86 -14.81 -25.70 4.05
N GLN A 87 -13.83 -26.37 4.65
CA GLN A 87 -12.46 -26.35 4.15
C GLN A 87 -12.32 -27.34 2.99
N MET A 88 -11.60 -26.92 1.96
CA MET A 88 -11.10 -27.82 0.91
C MET A 88 -9.62 -27.54 0.68
N LEU A 89 -8.85 -28.55 0.27
CA LEU A 89 -7.46 -28.32 -0.08
C LEU A 89 -7.35 -27.43 -1.33
N MET A 90 -6.26 -26.68 -1.42
CA MET A 90 -5.98 -25.79 -2.54
C MET A 90 -5.80 -26.58 -3.85
N GLY A 91 -6.45 -26.11 -4.92
CA GLY A 91 -6.43 -26.81 -6.23
C GLY A 91 -7.47 -27.93 -6.37
N GLU A 92 -8.35 -28.14 -5.37
CA GLU A 92 -9.45 -29.11 -5.48
C GLU A 92 -10.66 -28.62 -6.29
N GLY A 93 -10.56 -27.45 -6.92
CA GLY A 93 -11.58 -26.91 -7.81
C GLY A 93 -12.72 -26.18 -7.08
N LYS A 94 -12.42 -25.48 -5.98
CA LYS A 94 -13.38 -24.60 -5.28
C LYS A 94 -14.05 -23.61 -6.25
N THR A 95 -13.25 -22.72 -6.83
CA THR A 95 -13.72 -21.67 -7.73
C THR A 95 -14.08 -22.20 -9.13
N THR A 96 -13.41 -23.26 -9.61
CA THR A 96 -13.58 -23.78 -10.98
C THR A 96 -14.66 -24.85 -11.14
N VAL A 97 -15.06 -25.53 -10.06
CA VAL A 97 -16.04 -26.63 -10.10
C VAL A 97 -17.18 -26.40 -9.11
N ILE A 98 -16.86 -26.18 -7.83
CA ILE A 98 -17.87 -26.10 -6.77
C ILE A 98 -18.73 -24.83 -6.89
N ALA A 99 -18.12 -23.66 -7.04
CA ALA A 99 -18.85 -22.40 -7.14
C ALA A 99 -19.78 -22.33 -8.38
N PRO A 100 -19.34 -22.73 -9.60
CA PRO A 100 -20.24 -22.85 -10.75
C PRO A 100 -21.39 -23.83 -10.51
N LEU A 101 -21.11 -25.01 -9.93
CA LEU A 101 -22.16 -25.99 -9.64
C LEU A 101 -23.16 -25.46 -8.62
N LEU A 102 -22.73 -24.78 -7.56
CA LEU A 102 -23.66 -24.14 -6.62
C LEU A 102 -24.55 -23.10 -7.31
N GLY A 103 -23.99 -22.27 -8.18
CA GLY A 103 -24.78 -21.30 -8.94
C GLY A 103 -25.74 -21.92 -9.94
N LEU A 104 -25.40 -23.09 -10.49
CA LEU A 104 -26.30 -23.90 -11.31
C LEU A 104 -27.43 -24.51 -10.47
N LEU A 105 -27.10 -25.04 -9.29
CA LEU A 105 -28.03 -25.78 -8.44
C LEU A 105 -29.01 -24.88 -7.68
N LEU A 106 -28.52 -23.75 -7.15
CA LEU A 106 -29.27 -22.82 -6.29
C LEU A 106 -29.92 -21.66 -7.06
N GLY A 107 -29.40 -21.32 -8.24
CA GLY A 107 -29.98 -20.31 -9.12
C GLY A 107 -31.15 -20.88 -9.91
N ASP A 108 -32.24 -21.25 -9.23
CA ASP A 108 -33.43 -21.88 -9.82
C ASP A 108 -34.52 -20.88 -10.26
N GLY A 109 -34.33 -19.60 -9.91
CA GLY A 109 -35.25 -18.49 -10.22
C GLY A 109 -36.16 -18.10 -9.06
N SER A 110 -36.10 -18.82 -7.93
CA SER A 110 -36.81 -18.45 -6.69
C SER A 110 -36.02 -17.45 -5.84
N GLN A 111 -34.69 -17.44 -6.00
CA GLN A 111 -33.77 -16.74 -5.13
C GLN A 111 -32.56 -16.22 -5.90
N LEU A 112 -31.93 -15.18 -5.35
CA LEU A 112 -30.66 -14.66 -5.87
C LEU A 112 -29.49 -15.52 -5.38
N VAL A 113 -28.57 -15.84 -6.28
CA VAL A 113 -27.24 -16.35 -5.91
C VAL A 113 -26.21 -15.24 -6.09
N LEU A 114 -25.62 -14.79 -4.98
CA LEU A 114 -24.58 -13.77 -4.98
C LEU A 114 -23.25 -14.41 -4.56
N GLN A 115 -22.30 -14.49 -5.49
CA GLN A 115 -20.96 -14.98 -5.22
C GLN A 115 -20.05 -13.81 -4.79
N ILE A 116 -19.49 -13.90 -3.59
CA ILE A 116 -18.60 -12.91 -3.00
C ILE A 116 -17.18 -13.47 -3.06
N VAL A 117 -16.30 -12.78 -3.79
CA VAL A 117 -14.90 -13.19 -3.98
C VAL A 117 -13.95 -12.05 -3.61
N PRO A 118 -12.70 -12.35 -3.20
CA PRO A 118 -11.67 -11.32 -3.08
C PRO A 118 -11.51 -10.51 -4.35
N ALA A 119 -11.20 -9.21 -4.24
CA ALA A 119 -11.09 -8.33 -5.41
C ALA A 119 -10.10 -8.84 -6.49
N PRO A 120 -8.90 -9.39 -6.14
CA PRO A 120 -8.00 -9.97 -7.14
C PRO A 120 -8.58 -11.18 -7.90
N LEU A 121 -9.55 -11.88 -7.31
CA LEU A 121 -10.19 -13.06 -7.91
C LEU A 121 -11.46 -12.74 -8.71
N LEU A 122 -11.88 -11.48 -8.74
CA LEU A 122 -13.11 -11.07 -9.42
C LEU A 122 -13.04 -11.39 -10.92
N SER A 123 -12.00 -10.95 -11.61
CA SER A 123 -11.82 -11.17 -13.06
C SER A 123 -11.72 -12.64 -13.40
N PHE A 124 -10.94 -13.40 -12.62
CA PHE A 124 -10.79 -14.85 -12.77
C PHE A 124 -12.12 -15.58 -12.58
N SER A 125 -12.84 -15.30 -11.49
CA SER A 125 -14.12 -15.94 -11.19
C SER A 125 -15.17 -15.63 -12.27
N LEU A 126 -15.21 -14.39 -12.76
CA LEU A 126 -16.09 -14.00 -13.87
C LEU A 126 -15.75 -14.76 -15.16
N ALA A 127 -14.47 -14.90 -15.50
CA ALA A 127 -14.05 -15.65 -16.68
C ALA A 127 -14.45 -17.13 -16.58
N VAL A 128 -14.20 -17.77 -15.43
CA VAL A 128 -14.58 -19.16 -15.17
C VAL A 128 -16.09 -19.37 -15.29
N LEU A 129 -16.90 -18.53 -14.64
CA LEU A 129 -18.36 -18.66 -14.69
C LEU A 129 -18.90 -18.41 -16.10
N ARG A 130 -18.39 -17.39 -16.80
CA ARG A 130 -18.80 -17.10 -18.19
C ARG A 130 -18.43 -18.21 -19.14
N GLN A 131 -17.23 -18.79 -19.00
CA GLN A 131 -16.82 -19.95 -19.78
C GLN A 131 -17.72 -21.15 -19.49
N CYS A 132 -17.97 -21.44 -18.21
CA CYS A 132 -18.81 -22.57 -17.78
C CYS A 132 -20.25 -22.45 -18.30
N PHE A 133 -20.83 -21.25 -18.25
CA PHE A 133 -22.22 -21.00 -18.65
C PHE A 133 -22.38 -20.49 -20.09
N SER A 134 -21.32 -20.48 -20.90
CA SER A 134 -21.41 -20.18 -22.34
C SER A 134 -21.93 -21.35 -23.17
N SER A 135 -21.88 -22.57 -22.64
CA SER A 135 -22.37 -23.75 -23.36
C SER A 135 -23.90 -23.75 -23.39
N ALA A 136 -24.49 -24.04 -24.56
CA ALA A 136 -25.94 -24.04 -24.75
C ALA A 136 -26.74 -24.83 -23.69
N PRO A 137 -26.32 -26.01 -23.19
CA PRO A 137 -27.09 -26.75 -22.20
C PRO A 137 -27.01 -26.18 -20.77
N LEU A 138 -26.08 -25.26 -20.47
CA LEU A 138 -25.88 -24.63 -19.16
C LEU A 138 -26.04 -23.10 -19.20
N LEU A 139 -26.68 -22.56 -20.25
CA LEU A 139 -26.73 -21.13 -20.50
C LEU A 139 -27.30 -20.37 -19.30
N LYS A 140 -26.47 -19.51 -18.69
CA LYS A 140 -26.84 -18.60 -17.60
C LYS A 140 -26.12 -17.26 -17.76
N SER A 141 -26.85 -16.19 -17.49
CA SER A 141 -26.28 -14.85 -17.41
C SER A 141 -25.40 -14.71 -16.17
N VAL A 142 -24.21 -14.11 -16.33
CA VAL A 142 -23.28 -13.81 -15.22
C VAL A 142 -23.04 -12.31 -15.15
N TRP A 143 -23.51 -11.69 -14.08
CA TRP A 143 -23.51 -10.25 -13.89
C TRP A 143 -22.57 -9.84 -12.75
N THR A 144 -22.00 -8.65 -12.87
CA THR A 144 -21.20 -8.05 -11.79
C THR A 144 -22.07 -7.10 -10.98
N PHE A 145 -22.02 -7.23 -9.66
CA PHE A 145 -22.50 -6.22 -8.71
C PHE A 145 -21.30 -5.42 -8.22
N ALA A 146 -21.24 -4.15 -8.58
CA ALA A 146 -20.21 -3.21 -8.16
C ALA A 146 -20.90 -2.03 -7.48
N PHE A 147 -20.39 -1.64 -6.32
CA PHE A 147 -20.98 -0.57 -5.52
C PHE A 147 -19.90 0.10 -4.67
N ASP A 148 -19.96 1.42 -4.55
CA ASP A 148 -19.08 2.22 -3.71
C ASP A 148 -19.88 3.29 -2.94
N ARG A 149 -19.20 4.14 -2.16
CA ARG A 149 -19.88 5.21 -1.39
C ARG A 149 -20.68 6.19 -2.23
N ARG A 150 -20.32 6.36 -3.49
CA ARG A 150 -20.79 7.44 -4.37
C ARG A 150 -21.86 6.96 -5.33
N THR A 151 -21.90 5.66 -5.56
CA THR A 151 -22.92 4.98 -6.33
C THR A 151 -24.28 5.27 -5.69
N ALA A 152 -25.15 5.93 -6.44
CA ALA A 152 -26.53 6.15 -6.03
C ALA A 152 -27.31 4.84 -6.14
N VAL A 153 -28.27 4.62 -5.25
CA VAL A 153 -29.15 3.45 -5.33
C VAL A 153 -30.22 3.70 -6.40
N SER A 154 -29.85 3.43 -7.65
CA SER A 154 -30.66 3.69 -8.83
C SER A 154 -31.77 2.64 -9.01
N ALA A 155 -32.78 3.00 -9.81
CA ALA A 155 -33.81 2.03 -10.22
C ALA A 155 -33.21 0.92 -11.09
N GLU A 156 -32.18 1.22 -11.89
CA GLU A 156 -31.45 0.25 -12.70
C GLU A 156 -30.79 -0.83 -11.84
N LEU A 157 -30.14 -0.44 -10.72
CA LEU A 157 -29.51 -1.40 -9.82
C LEU A 157 -30.54 -2.35 -9.17
N LEU A 158 -31.70 -1.82 -8.78
CA LEU A 158 -32.81 -2.63 -8.27
C LEU A 158 -33.35 -3.57 -9.35
N ASN A 159 -33.62 -3.06 -10.55
CA ASN A 159 -34.11 -3.87 -11.67
C ASN A 159 -33.11 -4.97 -12.02
N LYS A 160 -31.82 -4.66 -12.10
CA LYS A 160 -30.76 -5.64 -12.28
C LYS A 160 -30.76 -6.71 -11.19
N SER A 161 -31.01 -6.33 -9.93
CA SER A 161 -31.09 -7.31 -8.84
C SER A 161 -32.30 -8.24 -8.97
N LEU A 162 -33.45 -7.71 -9.42
CA LEU A 162 -34.68 -8.47 -9.61
C LEU A 162 -34.63 -9.34 -10.87
N THR A 163 -34.16 -8.80 -12.00
CA THR A 163 -34.02 -9.54 -13.25
C THR A 163 -33.03 -10.68 -13.12
N ALA A 164 -31.98 -10.51 -12.31
CA ALA A 164 -31.04 -11.59 -12.04
C ALA A 164 -31.74 -12.82 -11.42
N VAL A 165 -32.73 -12.60 -10.55
CA VAL A 165 -33.54 -13.69 -10.00
C VAL A 165 -34.41 -14.32 -11.08
N SER A 166 -35.19 -13.53 -11.82
CA SER A 166 -36.11 -14.07 -12.83
C SER A 166 -35.40 -14.81 -13.97
N GLU A 167 -34.22 -14.35 -14.37
CA GLU A 167 -33.39 -14.97 -15.42
C GLU A 167 -32.47 -16.07 -14.90
N ARG A 168 -32.55 -16.43 -13.61
CA ARG A 168 -31.68 -17.44 -12.97
C ARG A 168 -30.18 -17.13 -13.09
N ALA A 169 -29.87 -15.83 -13.21
CA ALA A 169 -28.54 -15.30 -13.40
C ALA A 169 -27.73 -15.38 -12.09
N LEU A 170 -26.41 -15.45 -12.22
CA LEU A 170 -25.50 -15.34 -11.10
C LEU A 170 -24.99 -13.91 -11.00
N MET A 171 -24.97 -13.36 -9.79
CA MET A 171 -24.26 -12.12 -9.52
C MET A 171 -22.94 -12.40 -8.81
N VAL A 172 -21.86 -11.73 -9.24
CA VAL A 172 -20.54 -11.80 -8.64
C VAL A 172 -20.14 -10.42 -8.11
N THR A 173 -19.58 -10.36 -6.90
CA THR A 173 -19.24 -9.11 -6.22
C THR A 173 -17.97 -9.25 -5.39
N THR A 174 -17.47 -8.11 -4.89
CA THR A 174 -16.40 -8.04 -3.89
C THR A 174 -16.96 -7.76 -2.49
N PRO A 175 -16.23 -8.10 -1.41
CA PRO A 175 -16.62 -7.73 -0.05
C PRO A 175 -16.84 -6.23 0.13
N SER A 176 -15.98 -5.41 -0.48
CA SER A 176 -16.04 -3.96 -0.37
C SER A 176 -17.35 -3.41 -0.93
N ALA A 177 -17.87 -3.96 -2.03
CA ALA A 177 -19.14 -3.53 -2.61
C ALA A 177 -20.34 -3.88 -1.73
N VAL A 178 -20.35 -5.07 -1.10
CA VAL A 178 -21.41 -5.50 -0.18
C VAL A 178 -21.44 -4.60 1.06
N LYS A 179 -20.28 -4.37 1.69
CA LYS A 179 -20.15 -3.46 2.84
C LYS A 179 -20.49 -2.02 2.47
N ALA A 180 -20.04 -1.54 1.32
CA ALA A 180 -20.37 -0.20 0.83
C ALA A 180 -21.88 -0.01 0.65
N PHE A 181 -22.58 -1.02 0.12
CA PHE A 181 -24.03 -0.99 -0.01
C PHE A 181 -24.73 -0.92 1.36
N MET A 182 -24.29 -1.73 2.34
CA MET A 182 -24.78 -1.68 3.72
C MET A 182 -24.57 -0.29 4.35
N LEU A 183 -23.35 0.23 4.29
CA LEU A 183 -23.01 1.55 4.82
C LEU A 183 -23.80 2.65 4.12
N LYS A 184 -24.12 2.49 2.83
CA LYS A 184 -24.95 3.44 2.09
C LYS A 184 -26.35 3.53 2.64
N LEU A 185 -26.97 2.41 2.95
CA LEU A 185 -28.30 2.40 3.55
C LEU A 185 -28.29 3.15 4.90
N ILE A 186 -27.30 2.88 5.75
CA ILE A 186 -27.17 3.56 7.05
C ILE A 186 -26.90 5.07 6.86
N GLU A 187 -26.02 5.45 5.93
CA GLU A 187 -25.76 6.85 5.58
C GLU A 187 -27.03 7.56 5.10
N LEU A 188 -27.81 6.93 4.21
CA LEU A 188 -29.08 7.48 3.71
C LEU A 188 -30.09 7.69 4.84
N LEU A 189 -30.24 6.71 5.75
CA LEU A 189 -31.13 6.83 6.91
C LEU A 189 -30.68 7.94 7.86
N HIS A 190 -29.37 8.04 8.12
CA HIS A 190 -28.79 9.10 8.94
C HIS A 190 -29.00 10.49 8.34
N LEU A 191 -28.83 10.65 7.02
CA LEU A 191 -29.10 11.91 6.31
C LEU A 191 -30.58 12.29 6.33
N LEU A 192 -31.49 11.31 6.22
CA LEU A 192 -32.93 11.53 6.30
C LEU A 192 -33.39 11.94 7.70
N ASP A 193 -32.74 11.42 8.74
CA ASP A 193 -33.03 11.72 10.14
C ASP A 193 -32.47 13.09 10.56
N THR A 194 -31.20 13.37 10.23
CA THR A 194 -30.52 14.62 10.61
C THR A 194 -30.87 15.83 9.73
N GLY A 195 -31.27 15.60 8.47
CA GLY A 195 -31.64 16.66 7.54
C GLY A 195 -30.48 17.59 7.13
N GLN A 196 -29.22 17.19 7.33
CA GLN A 196 -28.04 18.02 7.04
C GLN A 196 -27.01 17.28 6.19
N TYR A 197 -26.53 17.94 5.12
CA TYR A 197 -25.37 17.46 4.37
C TYR A 197 -24.08 17.93 5.06
N PRO A 198 -23.01 17.11 5.07
CA PRO A 198 -21.68 17.56 5.50
C PRO A 198 -21.25 18.81 4.74
N ARG A 199 -20.89 19.87 5.47
CA ARG A 199 -20.30 21.08 4.89
C ARG A 199 -18.83 20.83 4.58
N ASN A 200 -18.52 20.55 3.32
CA ASN A 200 -17.14 20.55 2.83
C ASN A 200 -16.62 22.00 2.70
N ARG A 201 -16.08 22.57 3.78
CA ARG A 201 -15.27 23.79 3.72
C ARG A 201 -13.87 23.40 3.22
N SER A 202 -13.56 23.69 1.95
CA SER A 202 -12.19 23.52 1.42
C SER A 202 -11.49 24.88 1.26
N THR A 203 -10.24 24.95 1.69
CA THR A 203 -9.36 26.13 1.63
C THR A 203 -8.67 26.27 0.28
N LEU A 204 -8.21 25.18 -0.37
CA LEU A 204 -7.61 25.23 -1.72
C LEU A 204 -8.56 25.75 -2.79
N ALA A 205 -9.87 25.46 -2.70
CA ALA A 205 -10.81 26.01 -3.66
C ALA A 205 -10.91 27.54 -3.52
N GLN A 206 -10.66 28.12 -2.35
CA GLN A 206 -10.60 29.57 -2.19
C GLN A 206 -9.25 30.16 -2.64
N GLY A 207 -8.14 29.47 -2.37
CA GLY A 207 -6.79 29.87 -2.81
C GLY A 207 -6.62 29.79 -4.33
N LEU A 208 -6.87 28.63 -4.94
CA LEU A 208 -6.79 28.43 -6.40
C LEU A 208 -7.80 29.31 -7.16
N ARG A 209 -9.02 29.54 -6.64
CA ARG A 209 -9.98 30.45 -7.30
C ARG A 209 -9.52 31.91 -7.24
N ARG A 210 -8.76 32.32 -6.21
CA ARG A 210 -8.08 33.62 -6.17
C ARG A 210 -6.94 33.68 -7.18
N ILE A 211 -6.14 32.61 -7.30
CA ILE A 211 -5.03 32.49 -8.27
C ILE A 211 -5.53 32.57 -9.72
N PHE A 212 -6.66 31.94 -10.05
CA PHE A 212 -7.23 31.92 -11.41
C PHE A 212 -8.29 33.01 -11.70
N GLY A 213 -8.49 34.00 -10.82
CA GLY A 213 -9.43 35.10 -11.05
C GLY A 213 -10.91 34.69 -11.19
N LEU A 214 -11.30 33.51 -10.71
CA LEU A 214 -12.65 32.97 -10.85
C LEU A 214 -13.60 33.58 -9.81
N LYS A 215 -14.68 34.21 -10.26
CA LYS A 215 -15.69 34.85 -9.40
C LYS A 215 -16.20 33.90 -8.32
N ARG A 216 -16.43 34.48 -7.13
CA ARG A 216 -16.98 33.82 -5.94
C ARG A 216 -18.37 33.24 -6.24
N SER A 217 -18.44 31.98 -6.64
CA SER A 217 -19.69 31.21 -6.59
C SER A 217 -20.13 31.16 -5.13
N GLN A 218 -21.28 31.76 -4.82
CA GLN A 218 -21.94 31.56 -3.53
C GLN A 218 -22.05 30.04 -3.30
N PRO A 219 -21.69 29.52 -2.12
CA PRO A 219 -22.01 28.14 -1.80
C PRO A 219 -23.53 28.04 -1.83
N GLN A 220 -24.08 27.53 -2.92
CA GLN A 220 -25.44 27.03 -2.92
C GLN A 220 -25.48 26.03 -1.78
N SER A 221 -26.23 26.35 -0.74
CA SER A 221 -26.69 25.35 0.20
C SER A 221 -27.40 24.30 -0.66
N LEU A 222 -26.74 23.16 -0.89
CA LEU A 222 -27.38 21.99 -1.49
C LEU A 222 -28.49 21.61 -0.52
N ALA A 223 -29.69 22.16 -0.75
CA ALA A 223 -30.88 21.74 -0.03
C ALA A 223 -30.99 20.22 -0.22
N LEU A 224 -31.16 19.48 0.88
CA LEU A 224 -31.34 18.04 0.79
C LEU A 224 -32.55 17.76 -0.10
N ASP A 225 -32.33 17.08 -1.21
CA ASP A 225 -33.42 16.50 -1.99
C ASP A 225 -33.93 15.27 -1.24
N LYS A 226 -34.70 15.54 -0.19
CA LYS A 226 -35.32 14.54 0.69
C LYS A 226 -36.12 13.50 -0.11
N PRO A 227 -36.94 13.88 -1.12
CA PRO A 227 -37.58 12.91 -2.02
C PRO A 227 -36.61 11.94 -2.68
N THR A 228 -35.51 12.43 -3.24
CA THR A 228 -34.52 11.57 -3.90
C THR A 228 -33.81 10.64 -2.92
N LEU A 229 -33.48 11.12 -1.71
CA LEU A 229 -32.89 10.28 -0.66
C LEU A 229 -33.86 9.22 -0.16
N GLN A 230 -35.14 9.55 0.02
CA GLN A 230 -36.19 8.59 0.37
C GLN A 230 -36.36 7.52 -0.71
N ALA A 231 -36.35 7.92 -1.99
CA ALA A 231 -36.43 6.97 -3.10
C ALA A 231 -35.22 6.02 -3.14
N GLN A 232 -34.00 6.52 -2.88
CA GLN A 232 -32.81 5.68 -2.78
C GLN A 232 -32.89 4.72 -1.59
N ALA A 233 -33.29 5.19 -0.41
CA ALA A 233 -33.43 4.35 0.78
C ALA A 233 -34.49 3.25 0.57
N ALA A 234 -35.64 3.58 -0.02
CA ALA A 234 -36.69 2.62 -0.33
C ALA A 234 -36.21 1.52 -1.30
N ARG A 235 -35.44 1.89 -2.33
CA ARG A 235 -34.83 0.92 -3.25
C ARG A 235 -33.78 0.05 -2.55
N ALA A 236 -32.97 0.64 -1.68
CA ALA A 236 -31.95 -0.09 -0.93
C ALA A 236 -32.58 -1.15 -0.01
N VAL A 237 -33.68 -0.81 0.68
CA VAL A 237 -34.46 -1.76 1.49
C VAL A 237 -35.01 -2.91 0.64
N LYS A 238 -35.50 -2.62 -0.58
CA LYS A 238 -35.97 -3.67 -1.50
C LYS A 238 -34.84 -4.61 -1.94
N ILE A 239 -33.67 -4.07 -2.30
CA ILE A 239 -32.49 -4.89 -2.66
C ILE A 239 -32.04 -5.74 -1.47
N LEU A 240 -32.02 -5.18 -0.25
CA LEU A 240 -31.71 -5.93 0.97
C LEU A 240 -32.74 -7.05 1.21
N GLY A 241 -34.02 -6.82 0.89
CA GLY A 241 -35.03 -7.86 0.87
C GLY A 241 -34.69 -9.01 -0.08
N VAL A 242 -34.21 -8.73 -1.29
CA VAL A 242 -33.74 -9.75 -2.25
C VAL A 242 -32.54 -10.53 -1.68
N TRP A 243 -31.59 -9.84 -1.05
CA TRP A 243 -30.40 -10.47 -0.47
C TRP A 243 -30.73 -11.37 0.72
N ARG A 244 -31.64 -10.93 1.61
CA ARG A 244 -32.09 -11.73 2.76
C ARG A 244 -32.74 -13.05 2.34
N HIS A 245 -33.49 -13.05 1.24
CA HIS A 245 -34.07 -14.26 0.66
C HIS A 245 -33.09 -15.00 -0.27
N GLY A 246 -31.92 -14.43 -0.58
CA GLY A 246 -30.92 -15.04 -1.44
C GLY A 246 -29.99 -16.03 -0.71
N VAL A 247 -28.99 -16.51 -1.46
CA VAL A 247 -27.86 -17.28 -0.94
C VAL A 247 -26.57 -16.55 -1.29
N ALA A 248 -25.74 -16.28 -0.28
CA ALA A 248 -24.39 -15.81 -0.49
C ALA A 248 -23.43 -17.00 -0.62
N VAL A 249 -22.66 -17.05 -1.70
CA VAL A 249 -21.56 -18.01 -1.88
C VAL A 249 -20.25 -17.27 -1.68
N ILE A 250 -19.54 -17.55 -0.59
CA ILE A 250 -18.35 -16.82 -0.15
C ILE A 250 -17.12 -17.69 -0.42
N ASP A 251 -16.26 -17.22 -1.32
CA ASP A 251 -14.98 -17.86 -1.61
C ASP A 251 -13.84 -17.19 -0.84
N GLU A 252 -12.81 -17.94 -0.46
CA GLU A 252 -11.67 -17.47 0.35
C GLU A 252 -12.11 -16.69 1.61
N VAL A 253 -12.91 -17.34 2.46
CA VAL A 253 -13.50 -16.72 3.67
C VAL A 253 -12.47 -16.15 4.63
N ASP A 254 -11.28 -16.73 4.66
CA ASP A 254 -10.13 -16.28 5.43
C ASP A 254 -9.62 -14.88 5.02
N VAL A 255 -9.93 -14.42 3.81
CA VAL A 255 -9.70 -13.03 3.36
C VAL A 255 -10.99 -12.21 3.43
N VAL A 256 -12.09 -12.76 2.91
CA VAL A 256 -13.35 -12.02 2.74
C VAL A 256 -13.97 -11.63 4.08
N LEU A 257 -13.93 -12.53 5.08
CA LEU A 257 -14.54 -12.36 6.39
C LEU A 257 -13.55 -11.96 7.49
N HIS A 258 -12.28 -11.71 7.15
CA HIS A 258 -11.30 -11.29 8.14
C HIS A 258 -11.73 -9.96 8.79
N PRO A 259 -11.85 -9.86 10.12
CA PRO A 259 -12.43 -8.68 10.78
C PRO A 259 -11.61 -7.41 10.55
N LEU A 260 -10.29 -7.49 10.66
CA LEU A 260 -9.41 -6.31 10.47
C LEU A 260 -9.05 -6.04 9.00
N ARG A 261 -8.67 -7.07 8.22
CA ARG A 261 -8.31 -6.90 6.79
C ARG A 261 -9.50 -6.51 5.91
N SER A 262 -10.72 -6.88 6.31
CA SER A 262 -11.97 -6.56 5.61
C SER A 262 -12.74 -5.41 6.29
N GLU A 263 -12.10 -4.48 6.99
CA GLU A 263 -12.80 -3.30 7.53
C GLU A 263 -12.96 -2.20 6.47
N LEU A 264 -14.13 -1.56 6.41
CA LEU A 264 -14.45 -0.39 5.58
C LEU A 264 -15.01 0.73 6.46
N ASN A 265 -14.37 1.90 6.42
CA ASN A 265 -14.73 3.05 7.25
C ASN A 265 -15.25 4.22 6.40
N TRP A 266 -16.42 4.77 6.74
CA TRP A 266 -17.03 5.95 6.11
C TRP A 266 -17.18 7.09 7.11
N PRO A 267 -16.32 8.11 7.06
CA PRO A 267 -16.39 9.21 8.00
C PRO A 267 -17.62 10.11 7.70
N LEU A 268 -18.25 10.61 8.76
CA LEU A 268 -19.54 11.31 8.81
C LEU A 268 -19.44 12.68 9.51
N GLY A 269 -20.20 13.65 9.03
CA GLY A 269 -20.29 15.00 9.62
C GLY A 269 -19.33 16.02 9.00
N ASP A 270 -19.20 17.18 9.63
CA ASP A 270 -18.33 18.26 9.13
C ASP A 270 -16.85 17.93 9.32
N LYS A 271 -16.01 18.46 8.41
CA LYS A 271 -14.56 18.37 8.54
C LYS A 271 -14.02 19.44 9.46
N HIS A 272 -13.27 19.03 10.48
CA HIS A 272 -12.59 19.90 11.43
C HIS A 272 -11.08 19.87 11.19
N ALA A 273 -10.42 21.02 11.37
CA ALA A 273 -8.96 21.08 11.35
C ALA A 273 -8.39 20.15 12.44
N LEU A 274 -7.25 19.53 12.16
CA LEU A 274 -6.58 18.69 13.14
C LEU A 274 -6.10 19.55 14.31
N ASP A 275 -6.44 19.16 15.54
CA ASP A 275 -5.98 19.87 16.73
C ASP A 275 -4.45 19.88 16.77
N PHE A 276 -3.89 21.00 17.24
CA PHE A 276 -2.46 21.22 17.41
C PHE A 276 -1.61 21.32 16.13
N ALA A 277 -2.24 21.56 14.97
CA ALA A 277 -1.54 21.92 13.74
C ALA A 277 -0.91 23.34 13.81
N PRO A 278 0.29 23.58 13.21
CA PRO A 278 1.11 22.65 12.40
C PRO A 278 2.06 21.76 13.22
N VAL A 279 2.25 22.07 14.52
CA VAL A 279 3.18 21.39 15.43
C VAL A 279 3.02 19.86 15.40
N ARG A 280 1.78 19.39 15.18
CA ARG A 280 1.42 17.97 15.09
C ARG A 280 2.12 17.19 13.98
N TRP A 281 2.44 17.80 12.84
CA TRP A 281 3.22 17.15 11.76
C TRP A 281 4.69 17.58 11.72
N GLU A 282 5.05 18.69 12.36
CA GLU A 282 6.45 19.10 12.55
C GLU A 282 7.22 18.15 13.48
N LEU A 283 6.57 17.66 14.55
CA LEU A 283 7.16 16.73 15.49
C LEU A 283 7.64 15.42 14.83
N PRO A 284 6.78 14.66 14.11
CA PRO A 284 7.24 13.46 13.43
C PRO A 284 8.25 13.73 12.32
N TRP A 285 8.18 14.89 11.64
CA TRP A 285 9.23 15.29 10.71
C TRP A 285 10.59 15.39 11.40
N HIS A 286 10.67 16.04 12.56
CA HIS A 286 11.90 16.19 13.34
C HIS A 286 12.50 14.84 13.77
N LEU A 287 11.66 13.90 14.20
CA LEU A 287 12.08 12.55 14.58
C LEU A 287 12.57 11.73 13.38
N LEU A 288 11.77 11.68 12.31
CA LEU A 288 12.08 10.88 11.11
C LEU A 288 13.31 11.43 10.39
N ASN A 289 13.49 12.75 10.36
CA ASN A 289 14.61 13.36 9.67
C ASN A 289 15.97 12.92 10.24
N LEU A 290 16.08 12.75 11.56
CA LEU A 290 17.29 12.20 12.18
C LEU A 290 17.60 10.78 11.69
N LEU A 291 16.56 9.93 11.58
CA LEU A 291 16.71 8.57 11.08
C LEU A 291 17.15 8.53 9.62
N PHE A 292 16.65 9.44 8.78
CA PHE A 292 17.10 9.56 7.39
C PHE A 292 18.54 10.01 7.28
N ILE A 293 18.95 11.01 8.06
CA ILE A 293 20.36 11.46 8.11
C ILE A 293 21.25 10.30 8.51
N ALA A 294 20.84 9.53 9.53
CA ALA A 294 21.60 8.38 9.98
C ALA A 294 21.67 7.28 8.90
N GLN A 295 20.56 7.02 8.20
CA GLN A 295 20.49 6.06 7.09
C GLN A 295 21.41 6.46 5.92
N GLU A 296 21.41 7.73 5.53
CA GLU A 296 22.26 8.26 4.45
C GLU A 296 23.76 8.12 4.78
N ALA A 297 24.15 8.42 6.01
CA ALA A 297 25.52 8.27 6.48
C ALA A 297 25.97 6.79 6.51
N THR A 298 25.12 5.86 6.98
CA THR A 298 25.43 4.41 6.92
C THR A 298 25.50 3.86 5.49
N ALA A 299 24.87 4.54 4.52
CA ALA A 299 24.92 4.18 3.11
C ALA A 299 26.15 4.75 2.37
N GLY A 300 27.07 5.41 3.06
CA GLY A 300 28.27 6.01 2.46
C GLY A 300 28.00 7.27 1.64
N LYS A 301 26.80 7.86 1.74
CA LYS A 301 26.50 9.17 1.15
C LYS A 301 26.95 10.25 2.12
N THR A 302 27.71 11.23 1.63
CA THR A 302 28.11 12.40 2.43
C THR A 302 26.85 13.10 2.93
N ALA A 303 26.64 13.11 4.24
CA ALA A 303 25.52 13.80 4.85
C ALA A 303 25.62 15.30 4.48
N PRO A 304 24.55 15.93 3.95
CA PRO A 304 24.55 17.36 3.73
C PRO A 304 24.62 18.07 5.08
N SER A 305 25.77 18.70 5.36
CA SER A 305 25.96 19.57 6.51
C SER A 305 25.10 20.83 6.35
N GLY A 306 23.87 20.82 6.85
CA GLY A 306 23.01 22.00 6.70
C GLY A 306 21.63 21.89 7.31
N LEU A 307 21.53 21.91 8.64
CA LEU A 307 20.29 22.16 9.37
C LEU A 307 20.51 23.20 10.48
N ASN A 308 21.13 24.34 10.15
CA ASN A 308 21.05 25.52 11.00
C ASN A 308 19.96 26.44 10.45
N GLY A 309 18.71 26.18 10.86
CA GLY A 309 17.65 27.18 10.78
C GLY A 309 18.00 28.35 11.70
N ASN A 310 17.99 29.56 11.13
CA ASN A 310 18.18 30.84 11.82
C ASN A 310 17.28 31.01 13.07
N GLY A 311 17.87 31.52 14.16
CA GLY A 311 17.17 32.42 15.09
C GLY A 311 17.29 32.17 16.60
N GLY A 312 18.31 32.76 17.23
CA GLY A 312 18.17 33.51 18.50
C GLY A 312 18.30 32.77 19.84
N GLY A 313 19.33 33.13 20.61
CA GLY A 313 19.36 32.96 22.07
C GLY A 313 20.51 32.11 22.61
N ALA A 314 21.74 32.62 22.53
CA ALA A 314 22.83 32.13 23.36
C ALA A 314 22.57 32.55 24.82
N ALA A 315 22.02 31.65 25.63
CA ALA A 315 22.00 31.80 27.08
C ALA A 315 23.15 30.98 27.67
N ASN A 316 24.08 31.70 28.29
CA ASN A 316 25.23 31.19 29.02
C ASN A 316 24.78 30.39 30.25
N THR A 317 25.08 29.09 30.27
CA THR A 317 25.28 28.27 31.47
C THR A 317 26.18 27.11 31.07
N GLY A 318 27.20 26.79 31.88
CA GLY A 318 28.32 25.90 31.55
C GLY A 318 27.98 24.44 31.23
N GLY A 319 27.51 24.18 30.00
CA GLY A 319 27.27 22.86 29.42
C GLY A 319 27.47 22.90 27.89
N MET A 320 27.61 21.73 27.25
CA MET A 320 27.77 21.57 25.80
C MET A 320 26.82 22.50 24.99
N THR A 321 27.32 23.06 23.89
CA THR A 321 26.46 23.83 22.97
C THR A 321 25.37 22.93 22.38
N VAL A 322 24.21 23.50 22.02
CA VAL A 322 23.10 22.73 21.43
C VAL A 322 23.54 21.98 20.16
N ALA A 323 24.42 22.59 19.35
CA ALA A 323 24.99 21.95 18.17
C ALA A 323 25.88 20.74 18.52
N ALA A 324 26.69 20.83 19.58
CA ALA A 324 27.50 19.71 20.06
C ALA A 324 26.62 18.57 20.62
N ALA A 325 25.53 18.92 21.31
CA ALA A 325 24.56 17.94 21.80
C ALA A 325 23.85 17.23 20.64
N GLU A 326 23.44 17.97 19.60
CA GLU A 326 22.84 17.40 18.40
C GLU A 326 23.78 16.42 17.69
N GLU A 327 25.06 16.76 17.56
CA GLU A 327 26.04 15.90 16.89
C GLU A 327 26.35 14.63 17.69
N ASN A 328 26.50 14.75 19.02
CA ASN A 328 26.69 13.60 19.91
C ASN A 328 25.51 12.61 19.82
N ILE A 329 24.27 13.10 19.79
CA ILE A 329 23.09 12.23 19.66
C ILE A 329 23.09 11.52 18.30
N LYS A 330 23.45 12.21 17.21
CA LYS A 330 23.57 11.60 15.88
C LYS A 330 24.60 10.48 15.85
N GLU A 331 25.81 10.71 16.37
CA GLU A 331 26.87 9.70 16.41
C GLU A 331 26.46 8.46 17.22
N ARG A 332 25.85 8.66 18.39
CA ARG A 332 25.32 7.56 19.22
C ARG A 332 24.22 6.79 18.49
N LEU A 333 23.31 7.47 17.81
CA LEU A 333 22.25 6.82 17.05
C LEU A 333 22.79 6.06 15.84
N LEU A 334 23.79 6.59 15.15
CA LEU A 334 24.48 5.91 14.05
C LEU A 334 25.11 4.60 14.52
N ALA A 335 25.79 4.61 15.66
CA ALA A 335 26.36 3.41 16.27
C ALA A 335 25.27 2.38 16.62
N VAL A 336 24.14 2.84 17.18
CA VAL A 336 22.99 1.96 17.49
C VAL A 336 22.38 1.36 16.22
N ILE A 337 22.21 2.13 15.15
CA ILE A 337 21.67 1.62 13.88
C ILE A 337 22.62 0.60 13.26
N ALA A 338 23.93 0.89 13.22
CA ALA A 338 24.93 -0.04 12.71
C ALA A 338 24.95 -1.36 13.51
N PHE A 339 24.83 -1.27 14.84
CA PHE A 339 24.68 -2.43 15.71
C PHE A 339 23.38 -3.20 15.46
N GLY A 340 22.25 -2.51 15.27
CA GLY A 340 20.98 -3.16 14.96
C GLY A 340 20.97 -3.87 13.60
N LEU A 341 21.68 -3.31 12.60
CA LEU A 341 21.86 -3.93 11.30
C LEU A 341 22.76 -5.18 11.37
N SER A 342 23.88 -5.14 12.10
CA SER A 342 24.74 -6.32 12.28
C SER A 342 24.06 -7.43 13.06
N GLN A 343 23.17 -7.05 13.98
CA GLN A 343 22.33 -7.97 14.74
C GLN A 343 21.05 -8.37 14.00
N ASN A 344 20.77 -7.93 12.77
CA ASN A 344 19.51 -8.26 12.09
C ASN A 344 18.24 -7.91 12.93
N THR A 345 18.32 -6.93 13.83
CA THR A 345 17.15 -6.33 14.52
C THR A 345 16.58 -5.15 13.73
N LEU A 346 17.36 -4.65 12.78
CA LEU A 346 16.99 -3.72 11.73
C LEU A 346 17.25 -4.37 10.36
N GLN A 347 16.42 -4.05 9.38
CA GLN A 347 16.58 -4.43 7.98
C GLN A 347 16.93 -3.20 7.15
N ARG A 348 17.86 -3.33 6.20
CA ARG A 348 18.31 -2.22 5.33
C ARG A 348 17.55 -2.12 4.01
N VAL A 349 17.18 -3.26 3.41
CA VAL A 349 16.58 -3.32 2.08
C VAL A 349 15.08 -3.57 2.20
N PRO A 350 14.19 -2.79 1.55
CA PRO A 350 14.49 -1.66 0.64
C PRO A 350 14.94 -0.39 1.34
N HIS A 351 14.57 -0.21 2.60
CA HIS A 351 14.97 0.90 3.44
C HIS A 351 15.02 0.43 4.90
N LEU A 352 15.49 1.31 5.79
CA LEU A 352 15.56 1.02 7.22
C LEU A 352 14.17 0.60 7.75
N THR A 353 14.08 -0.64 8.23
CA THR A 353 12.84 -1.24 8.74
C THR A 353 13.11 -1.87 10.09
N LEU A 354 12.26 -1.58 11.07
CA LEU A 354 12.35 -2.13 12.42
C LEU A 354 11.80 -3.56 12.48
N LEU A 355 12.54 -4.47 13.13
CA LEU A 355 12.13 -5.87 13.29
C LEU A 355 11.85 -6.25 14.75
N SER A 356 12.50 -5.60 15.72
CA SER A 356 12.39 -5.91 17.15
C SER A 356 11.94 -4.69 17.95
N ASP A 357 10.82 -4.82 18.68
CA ASP A 357 10.33 -3.77 19.58
C ASP A 357 11.24 -3.58 20.79
N GLU A 358 11.77 -4.67 21.35
CA GLU A 358 12.70 -4.65 22.47
C GLU A 358 13.93 -3.81 22.13
N PHE A 359 14.54 -4.06 20.96
CA PHE A 359 15.67 -3.27 20.49
C PHE A 359 15.33 -1.77 20.36
N TYR A 360 14.15 -1.44 19.83
CA TYR A 360 13.72 -0.06 19.70
C TYR A 360 13.56 0.61 21.07
N HIS A 361 12.85 -0.03 22.01
CA HIS A 361 12.58 0.54 23.32
C HIS A 361 13.84 0.66 24.18
N ASP A 362 14.77 -0.29 24.08
CA ASP A 362 15.97 -0.32 24.91
C ASP A 362 17.09 0.58 24.37
N LYS A 363 17.25 0.67 23.05
CA LYS A 363 18.41 1.32 22.42
C LYS A 363 18.06 2.60 21.66
N MET A 364 16.97 2.62 20.90
CA MET A 364 16.62 3.76 20.04
C MET A 364 15.80 4.81 20.78
N ARG A 365 14.78 4.39 21.54
CA ARG A 365 13.82 5.29 22.19
C ARG A 365 14.48 6.30 23.14
N PRO A 366 15.47 5.94 23.99
CA PRO A 366 16.13 6.92 24.86
C PRO A 366 16.84 8.02 24.07
N LEU A 367 17.54 7.66 22.99
CA LEU A 367 18.25 8.62 22.11
C LEU A 367 17.26 9.53 21.36
N LEU A 368 16.15 8.96 20.89
CA LEU A 368 15.10 9.72 20.21
C LEU A 368 14.36 10.65 21.20
N ALA A 369 14.25 10.29 22.47
CA ALA A 369 13.71 11.16 23.52
C ALA A 369 14.65 12.34 23.80
N GLU A 370 15.95 12.12 23.89
CA GLU A 370 16.97 13.18 23.98
C GLU A 370 16.88 14.13 22.77
N TRP A 371 16.78 13.57 21.56
CA TRP A 371 16.62 14.36 20.33
C TRP A 371 15.33 15.19 20.29
N LEU A 372 14.22 14.60 20.73
CA LEU A 372 12.93 15.28 20.78
C LEU A 372 12.94 16.39 21.82
N LEU A 373 13.61 16.21 22.96
CA LEU A 373 13.73 17.22 24.00
C LEU A 373 14.35 18.51 23.46
N LEU A 374 15.41 18.43 22.65
CA LEU A 374 16.05 19.60 22.04
C LEU A 374 15.06 20.42 21.21
N TRP A 375 14.16 19.74 20.49
CA TRP A 375 13.10 20.40 19.72
C TRP A 375 11.98 20.94 20.61
N LEU A 376 11.59 20.23 21.67
CA LEU A 376 10.60 20.71 22.64
C LEU A 376 11.06 21.99 23.35
N ARG A 377 12.35 22.10 23.68
CA ARG A 377 12.96 23.31 24.25
C ARG A 377 12.84 24.50 23.31
N ARG A 378 13.01 24.30 22.00
CA ARG A 378 12.81 25.35 20.97
C ARG A 378 11.34 25.73 20.77
N ASN A 379 10.40 24.86 21.15
CA ASN A 379 8.96 25.01 20.88
C ASN A 379 8.12 25.37 22.12
N GLY A 380 8.75 25.79 23.22
CA GLY A 380 8.09 26.39 24.39
C GLY A 380 7.98 25.50 25.62
N LEU A 381 8.71 24.39 25.70
CA LEU A 381 8.87 23.62 26.94
C LEU A 381 10.03 24.21 27.75
N HIS A 382 9.79 25.22 28.59
CA HIS A 382 10.87 25.86 29.40
C HIS A 382 10.77 25.58 30.90
N GLU A 383 9.59 25.27 31.43
CA GLU A 383 9.31 25.21 32.86
C GLU A 383 9.58 23.83 33.51
N VAL A 384 9.80 22.80 32.69
CA VAL A 384 10.04 21.41 33.13
C VAL A 384 11.53 21.11 33.05
N SER A 385 12.13 20.47 34.07
CA SER A 385 13.53 20.02 34.02
C SER A 385 13.77 18.97 32.94
N ASP A 386 15.00 18.86 32.42
CA ASP A 386 15.35 17.88 31.38
C ASP A 386 15.06 16.44 31.85
N GLU A 387 15.39 16.11 33.10
CA GLU A 387 15.14 14.80 33.69
C GLU A 387 13.64 14.46 33.77
N ALA A 388 12.82 15.43 34.18
CA ALA A 388 11.37 15.24 34.26
C ALA A 388 10.75 15.09 32.86
N ALA A 389 11.20 15.89 31.89
CA ALA A 389 10.73 15.82 30.51
C ALA A 389 11.10 14.48 29.85
N LEU A 390 12.35 14.02 29.99
CA LEU A 390 12.78 12.71 29.48
C LEU A 390 12.01 11.55 30.12
N ARG A 391 11.79 11.62 31.44
CA ARG A 391 10.98 10.63 32.15
C ARG A 391 9.57 10.57 31.58
N CYS A 392 8.95 11.72 31.29
CA CYS A 392 7.61 11.78 30.68
C CYS A 392 7.58 11.21 29.26
N LEU A 393 8.59 11.51 28.44
CA LEU A 393 8.66 10.99 27.07
C LEU A 393 8.85 9.45 27.02
N VAL A 394 9.56 8.89 28.00
CA VAL A 394 9.86 7.45 28.05
C VAL A 394 8.84 6.64 28.87
N ARG A 395 8.25 7.20 29.92
CA ARG A 395 7.31 6.48 30.80
C ARG A 395 5.86 6.94 30.66
N GLY A 396 5.60 8.05 29.98
CA GLY A 396 4.30 8.72 29.96
C GLY A 396 4.16 9.72 31.12
N VAL A 397 3.16 10.60 31.01
CA VAL A 397 2.87 11.61 32.03
C VAL A 397 2.02 11.00 33.14
N GLU A 398 2.64 10.25 34.05
CA GLU A 398 1.94 9.62 35.19
C GLU A 398 1.95 10.50 36.46
N ASP A 399 2.81 11.53 36.50
CA ASP A 399 3.03 12.36 37.68
C ASP A 399 1.97 13.47 37.80
N ARG A 400 1.03 13.30 38.73
CA ARG A 400 0.00 14.32 39.04
C ARG A 400 0.61 15.65 39.52
N GLY A 401 1.80 15.64 40.11
CA GLY A 401 2.49 16.85 40.55
C GLY A 401 3.01 17.70 39.38
N LEU A 402 3.45 17.04 38.30
CA LEU A 402 3.91 17.72 37.09
C LEU A 402 2.75 18.36 36.31
N HIS A 403 1.58 17.73 36.28
CA HIS A 403 0.39 18.30 35.65
C HIS A 403 -0.04 19.65 36.22
N ALA A 404 0.24 19.91 37.50
CA ALA A 404 -0.05 21.20 38.14
C ALA A 404 0.95 22.30 37.74
N GLN A 405 2.12 21.95 37.19
CA GLN A 405 3.21 22.85 36.87
C GLN A 405 3.35 23.15 35.38
N ILE A 406 2.60 22.44 34.52
CA ILE A 406 2.68 22.57 33.06
C ILE A 406 1.38 23.14 32.48
N THR A 407 1.53 23.95 31.44
CA THR A 407 0.39 24.46 30.65
C THR A 407 -0.27 23.34 29.83
N ASP A 408 -1.55 23.52 29.45
CA ASP A 408 -2.27 22.59 28.56
C ASP A 408 -1.51 22.34 27.25
N ARG A 409 -0.90 23.39 26.68
CA ARG A 409 -0.06 23.29 25.48
C ARG A 409 1.17 22.41 25.69
N GLN A 410 1.88 22.57 26.82
CA GLN A 410 3.05 21.75 27.14
C GLN A 410 2.67 20.31 27.46
N ALA A 411 1.54 20.08 28.15
CA ALA A 411 1.01 18.74 28.39
C ALA A 411 0.68 18.02 27.08
N LYS A 412 0.00 18.71 26.14
CA LYS A 412 -0.28 18.19 24.79
C LYS A 412 0.99 17.87 24.01
N LEU A 413 2.02 18.73 24.08
CA LEU A 413 3.33 18.48 23.46
C LEU A 413 4.01 17.22 24.00
N LEU A 414 4.04 17.08 25.33
CA LEU A 414 4.66 15.92 25.99
C LEU A 414 3.90 14.63 25.68
N ASN A 415 2.57 14.66 25.72
CA ASN A 415 1.74 13.51 25.38
C ASN A 415 1.94 13.10 23.92
N LEU A 416 1.87 14.06 22.99
CA LEU A 416 2.10 13.79 21.57
C LEU A 416 3.50 13.20 21.34
N GLY A 417 4.52 13.77 21.98
CA GLY A 417 5.88 13.27 21.90
C GLY A 417 6.04 11.85 22.48
N ALA A 418 5.43 11.59 23.63
CA ALA A 418 5.44 10.28 24.27
C ALA A 418 4.72 9.22 23.41
N ASP A 419 3.55 9.53 22.85
CA ASP A 419 2.80 8.63 21.97
C ASP A 419 3.57 8.31 20.69
N TRP A 420 4.24 9.32 20.11
CA TRP A 420 5.12 9.11 18.96
C TRP A 420 6.29 8.17 19.30
N LEU A 421 6.97 8.40 20.40
CA LEU A 421 8.12 7.58 20.83
C LEU A 421 7.74 6.20 21.36
N ALA A 422 6.52 6.01 21.87
CA ALA A 422 6.08 4.74 22.42
C ALA A 422 5.46 3.83 21.35
N PHE A 423 4.62 4.39 20.47
CA PHE A 423 3.73 3.57 19.62
C PHE A 423 3.78 3.95 18.14
N LEU A 424 3.67 5.24 17.80
CA LEU A 424 3.46 5.64 16.41
C LEU A 424 4.73 5.51 15.56
N LEU A 425 5.88 5.94 16.08
CA LEU A 425 7.16 5.84 15.38
C LEU A 425 7.58 4.37 15.14
N PRO A 426 7.63 3.47 16.15
CA PRO A 426 7.99 2.08 15.90
C PRO A 426 6.97 1.39 14.98
N HIS A 427 5.67 1.73 15.07
CA HIS A 427 4.67 1.23 14.14
C HIS A 427 4.99 1.63 12.69
N CYS A 428 5.30 2.90 12.42
CA CYS A 428 5.66 3.40 11.09
C CYS A 428 6.96 2.75 10.57
N LEU A 429 7.98 2.61 11.43
CA LEU A 429 9.27 2.03 11.05
C LEU A 429 9.22 0.53 10.73
N LYS A 430 8.19 -0.19 11.18
CA LYS A 430 7.98 -1.60 10.81
C LYS A 430 7.39 -1.78 9.41
N LYS A 431 6.86 -0.72 8.81
CA LYS A 431 6.17 -0.76 7.52
C LYS A 431 7.16 -0.56 6.37
N ILE A 432 6.92 -1.30 5.29
CA ILE A 432 7.73 -1.25 4.08
C ILE A 432 7.01 -0.43 3.01
N SER A 433 7.68 0.56 2.45
CA SER A 433 7.17 1.41 1.35
C SER A 433 6.87 0.55 0.12
N ARG A 434 5.79 0.87 -0.58
CA ARG A 434 5.23 0.14 -1.73
C ARG A 434 4.78 -1.31 -1.44
N VAL A 435 4.83 -1.77 -0.19
CA VAL A 435 4.26 -3.05 0.25
C VAL A 435 3.11 -2.83 1.23
N HIS A 436 3.31 -1.94 2.19
CA HIS A 436 2.31 -1.59 3.20
C HIS A 436 1.68 -0.22 2.93
N PHE A 437 2.46 0.73 2.44
CA PHE A 437 2.05 2.11 2.21
C PHE A 437 2.83 2.71 1.04
N GLY A 438 2.31 3.77 0.41
CA GLY A 438 3.04 4.49 -0.64
C GLY A 438 2.19 5.59 -1.27
N LEU A 439 2.76 6.31 -2.25
CA LEU A 439 2.02 7.30 -3.04
C LEU A 439 1.40 6.64 -4.28
N LEU A 440 0.26 7.19 -4.72
CA LEU A 440 -0.33 6.79 -6.00
C LEU A 440 0.51 7.35 -7.16
N SER A 441 0.88 6.48 -8.09
CA SER A 441 1.54 6.86 -9.34
C SER A 441 0.59 7.66 -10.25
N PRO A 442 1.10 8.46 -11.20
CA PRO A 442 0.26 9.17 -12.17
C PRO A 442 -0.68 8.23 -12.95
N GLU A 443 -0.22 7.03 -13.29
CA GLU A 443 -0.99 6.02 -14.00
C GLU A 443 -2.09 5.44 -13.11
N GLU A 444 -1.78 5.09 -11.86
CA GLU A 444 -2.76 4.61 -10.88
C GLU A 444 -3.84 5.66 -10.61
N MET A 445 -3.44 6.93 -10.46
CA MET A 445 -4.39 8.04 -10.31
C MET A 445 -5.28 8.19 -11.55
N ALA A 446 -4.73 8.03 -12.76
CA ALA A 446 -5.50 8.11 -13.99
C ALA A 446 -6.52 6.97 -14.08
N THR A 447 -6.12 5.72 -13.77
CA THR A 447 -7.01 4.55 -13.74
C THR A 447 -8.12 4.74 -12.71
N MET A 448 -7.77 5.10 -11.47
CA MET A 448 -8.77 5.37 -10.42
C MET A 448 -9.69 6.56 -10.75
N SER A 449 -9.20 7.52 -11.54
CA SER A 449 -10.01 8.67 -11.99
C SER A 449 -11.00 8.31 -13.10
N ARG A 450 -10.73 7.26 -13.90
CA ARG A 450 -11.69 6.72 -14.88
C ARG A 450 -12.83 5.99 -14.19
N ASP A 451 -12.52 5.30 -13.09
CA ASP A 451 -13.50 4.56 -12.29
C ASP A 451 -14.33 5.47 -11.36
N GLY A 452 -13.96 6.75 -11.21
CA GLY A 452 -14.70 7.76 -10.43
C GLY A 452 -13.82 8.96 -10.03
N VAL A 453 -14.32 9.89 -9.20
CA VAL A 453 -13.50 11.06 -8.79
C VAL A 453 -12.43 10.67 -7.75
N LEU A 454 -11.13 10.80 -8.01
CA LEU A 454 -10.13 10.49 -6.98
C LEU A 454 -10.25 11.42 -5.74
N PRO A 455 -10.43 10.92 -4.50
CA PRO A 455 -10.42 11.75 -3.29
C PRO A 455 -9.08 12.50 -3.14
N ARG A 456 -9.14 13.75 -2.65
CA ARG A 456 -7.94 14.57 -2.44
C ARG A 456 -6.97 13.96 -1.43
N SER A 457 -7.49 13.39 -0.35
CA SER A 457 -6.71 12.63 0.64
C SER A 457 -5.87 11.55 -0.05
N ARG A 458 -6.47 10.69 -0.87
CA ARG A 458 -5.76 9.64 -1.62
C ARG A 458 -4.76 10.18 -2.64
N ARG A 459 -5.01 11.36 -3.21
CA ARG A 459 -4.10 11.97 -4.16
C ARG A 459 -2.79 12.40 -3.50
N TYR A 460 -2.84 12.94 -2.29
CA TYR A 460 -1.70 13.60 -1.65
C TYR A 460 -1.15 12.89 -0.41
N LEU A 461 -1.92 12.07 0.30
CA LEU A 461 -1.45 11.30 1.45
C LEU A 461 -0.98 9.91 1.02
N ALA A 462 -0.13 9.29 1.84
CA ALA A 462 0.17 7.88 1.69
C ALA A 462 -1.10 7.04 1.80
N VAL A 463 -1.26 6.10 0.86
CA VAL A 463 -2.37 5.14 0.86
C VAL A 463 -1.89 3.77 1.36
N PRO A 464 -2.76 2.96 1.98
CA PRO A 464 -2.47 1.57 2.29
C PRO A 464 -2.35 0.72 1.03
N PHE A 465 -1.48 -0.28 1.07
CA PHE A 465 -1.27 -1.26 0.01
C PHE A 465 -1.85 -2.61 0.46
N VAL A 466 -2.50 -3.33 -0.47
CA VAL A 466 -3.02 -4.69 -0.21
C VAL A 466 -1.97 -5.78 -0.47
N GLY A 467 -0.89 -5.38 -1.15
CA GLY A 467 0.34 -6.12 -1.30
C GLY A 467 1.31 -5.29 -2.13
N LYS A 468 2.45 -5.88 -2.46
CA LYS A 468 3.51 -5.24 -3.24
C LYS A 468 2.97 -4.52 -4.49
N ASP A 469 3.32 -3.25 -4.61
CA ASP A 469 3.01 -2.34 -5.72
C ASP A 469 1.51 -2.25 -6.07
N THR A 470 0.64 -2.68 -5.16
CA THR A 470 -0.80 -2.74 -5.36
C THR A 470 -1.47 -1.90 -4.29
N PRO A 471 -1.75 -0.61 -4.57
CA PRO A 471 -2.46 0.23 -3.63
C PRO A 471 -3.86 -0.33 -3.40
N SER A 472 -4.36 -0.19 -2.17
CA SER A 472 -5.76 -0.47 -1.87
C SER A 472 -6.66 0.39 -2.77
N PRO A 473 -7.79 -0.12 -3.27
CA PRO A 473 -8.64 0.64 -4.19
C PRO A 473 -9.29 1.85 -3.51
N SER A 474 -9.62 1.75 -2.22
CA SER A 474 -10.41 2.76 -1.52
C SER A 474 -10.06 2.96 -0.04
N SER A 475 -9.15 2.16 0.54
CA SER A 475 -8.83 2.22 1.97
C SER A 475 -7.97 3.44 2.32
N GLU A 476 -8.27 4.11 3.43
CA GLU A 476 -7.45 5.20 3.98
C GLU A 476 -7.07 4.86 5.43
N TYR A 477 -6.03 5.50 5.95
CA TYR A 477 -5.62 5.29 7.35
C TYR A 477 -6.63 5.94 8.31
N ALA A 478 -7.05 5.18 9.32
CA ALA A 478 -7.99 5.68 10.33
C ALA A 478 -7.33 6.65 11.32
N HIS A 479 -6.06 6.44 11.66
CA HIS A 479 -5.34 7.27 12.61
C HIS A 479 -4.59 8.40 11.89
N PRO A 480 -4.86 9.69 12.20
CA PRO A 480 -4.28 10.81 11.47
C PRO A 480 -2.76 10.88 11.64
N ASP A 481 -2.24 10.64 12.85
CA ASP A 481 -0.78 10.69 13.08
C ASP A 481 -0.02 9.57 12.34
N VAL A 482 -0.60 8.37 12.21
CA VAL A 482 -0.03 7.31 11.35
C VAL A 482 -0.06 7.73 9.89
N ALA A 483 -1.16 8.34 9.41
CA ALA A 483 -1.24 8.87 8.06
C ALA A 483 -0.16 9.93 7.80
N ILE A 484 0.08 10.84 8.76
CA ILE A 484 1.14 11.84 8.69
C ILE A 484 2.52 11.18 8.61
N GLY A 485 2.84 10.26 9.52
CA GLY A 485 4.13 9.57 9.55
C GLY A 485 4.42 8.80 8.27
N LEU A 486 3.45 7.99 7.81
CA LEU A 486 3.58 7.23 6.57
C LEU A 486 3.63 8.14 5.33
N THR A 487 2.96 9.30 5.35
CA THR A 487 3.06 10.29 4.26
C THR A 487 4.45 10.92 4.20
N ILE A 488 5.02 11.30 5.36
CA ILE A 488 6.40 11.80 5.42
C ILE A 488 7.36 10.74 4.87
N LEU A 489 7.25 9.49 5.34
CA LEU A 489 8.07 8.39 4.85
C LEU A 489 7.91 8.18 3.34
N ALA A 490 6.68 8.17 2.83
CA ALA A 490 6.41 7.90 1.41
C ALA A 490 7.06 8.95 0.51
N TYR A 491 6.88 10.24 0.81
CA TYR A 491 7.54 11.31 0.03
C TYR A 491 9.06 11.32 0.19
N ARG A 492 9.59 10.90 1.34
CA ARG A 492 11.04 10.81 1.55
C ARG A 492 11.67 9.63 0.81
N TYR A 493 10.95 8.51 0.66
CA TYR A 493 11.43 7.34 -0.09
C TYR A 493 11.19 7.46 -1.60
N GLU A 494 10.00 7.89 -2.01
CA GLU A 494 9.58 7.92 -3.41
C GLU A 494 9.95 9.24 -4.10
N GLY A 495 9.97 10.36 -3.35
CA GLY A 495 10.17 11.71 -3.88
C GLY A 495 8.87 12.41 -4.29
N LEU A 496 8.98 13.68 -4.69
CA LEU A 496 7.87 14.41 -5.29
C LEU A 496 7.60 13.89 -6.70
N ARG A 497 6.32 13.77 -7.07
CA ARG A 497 5.92 13.50 -8.46
C ARG A 497 6.11 14.78 -9.30
N LYS A 498 6.34 14.68 -10.61
CA LYS A 498 6.49 15.87 -11.50
C LYS A 498 5.39 16.93 -11.29
N PRO A 499 4.09 16.57 -11.20
CA PRO A 499 3.03 17.55 -10.93
C PRO A 499 3.09 18.15 -9.52
N ASP A 500 3.51 17.38 -8.52
CA ASP A 500 3.63 17.86 -7.14
C ASP A 500 4.77 18.87 -6.99
N PHE A 501 5.90 18.60 -7.65
CA PHE A 501 7.04 19.52 -7.71
C PHE A 501 6.66 20.84 -8.39
N GLY A 502 5.94 20.79 -9.51
CA GLY A 502 5.43 21.99 -10.17
C GLY A 502 4.53 22.82 -9.26
N LEU A 503 3.63 22.17 -8.50
CA LEU A 503 2.78 22.85 -7.52
C LEU A 503 3.59 23.46 -6.36
N ALA A 504 4.62 22.77 -5.87
CA ALA A 504 5.50 23.28 -4.82
C ALA A 504 6.24 24.54 -5.28
N LEU A 505 6.80 24.54 -6.50
CA LEU A 505 7.47 25.70 -7.07
C LEU A 505 6.54 26.88 -7.32
N GLN A 506 5.34 26.63 -7.84
CA GLN A 506 4.33 27.67 -8.02
C GLN A 506 3.95 28.32 -6.69
N GLN A 507 3.79 27.52 -5.64
CA GLN A 507 3.46 28.03 -4.31
C GLN A 507 4.62 28.85 -3.72
N LEU A 508 5.87 28.41 -3.92
CA LEU A 508 7.06 29.13 -3.46
C LEU A 508 7.20 30.48 -4.18
N ARG A 509 6.97 30.51 -5.50
CA ARG A 509 6.97 31.74 -6.29
C ARG A 509 5.85 32.68 -5.87
N PHE A 510 4.65 32.18 -5.64
CA PHE A 510 3.53 32.99 -5.16
C PHE A 510 3.83 33.60 -3.78
N ALA A 511 4.44 32.82 -2.87
CA ALA A 511 4.90 33.35 -1.58
C ALA A 511 5.89 34.50 -1.77
N MET A 512 6.90 34.32 -2.63
CA MET A 512 7.87 35.37 -2.98
C MET A 512 7.20 36.64 -3.53
N GLU A 513 6.21 36.51 -4.41
CA GLU A 513 5.48 37.65 -4.99
C GLU A 513 4.65 38.41 -3.94
N SER A 514 4.16 37.71 -2.91
CA SER A 514 3.41 38.31 -1.80
C SER A 514 4.29 38.94 -0.71
N GLU A 515 5.56 38.56 -0.65
CA GLU A 515 6.53 39.03 0.34
C GLU A 515 7.10 40.41 -0.03
N LEU A 516 7.23 41.28 0.97
CA LEU A 516 7.78 42.62 0.80
C LEU A 516 9.32 42.61 0.86
N GLY A 517 9.97 43.51 0.11
CA GLY A 517 11.41 43.73 0.13
C GLY A 517 12.14 43.27 -1.13
N VAL A 518 13.47 43.34 -1.10
CA VAL A 518 14.35 42.96 -2.22
C VAL A 518 14.22 41.47 -2.52
N GLU A 519 13.94 41.12 -3.78
CA GLU A 519 13.59 39.75 -4.22
C GLU A 519 14.59 38.70 -3.74
N GLY A 520 15.90 38.94 -3.86
CA GLY A 520 16.93 37.99 -3.42
C GLY A 520 17.04 37.77 -1.90
N ARG A 521 16.40 38.60 -1.07
CA ARG A 521 16.41 38.50 0.41
C ARG A 521 15.06 38.07 1.00
N ARG A 522 14.06 37.87 0.14
CA ARG A 522 12.73 37.41 0.57
C ARG A 522 12.81 35.99 1.16
N PRO A 523 12.07 35.66 2.22
CA PRO A 523 12.04 34.31 2.80
C PRO A 523 11.85 33.18 1.78
N ALA A 524 10.99 33.36 0.79
CA ALA A 524 10.79 32.37 -0.28
C ALA A 524 12.04 32.18 -1.15
N SER A 525 12.75 33.27 -1.48
CA SER A 525 14.01 33.21 -2.23
C SER A 525 15.12 32.54 -1.42
N LEU A 526 15.19 32.80 -0.11
CA LEU A 526 16.15 32.12 0.78
C LEU A 526 15.83 30.63 0.91
N THR A 527 14.54 30.27 0.91
CA THR A 527 14.09 28.87 0.90
C THR A 527 14.52 28.18 -0.39
N TRP A 528 14.38 28.84 -1.55
CA TRP A 528 14.90 28.34 -2.83
C TRP A 528 16.41 28.13 -2.81
N VAL A 529 17.17 29.10 -2.30
CA VAL A 529 18.63 28.98 -2.15
C VAL A 529 18.97 27.77 -1.29
N ALA A 530 18.29 27.58 -0.17
CA ALA A 530 18.50 26.43 0.71
C ALA A 530 18.21 25.09 -0.01
N TRP A 531 17.17 25.01 -0.85
CA TRP A 531 16.88 23.79 -1.62
C TRP A 531 18.02 23.45 -2.57
N VAL A 532 18.52 24.45 -3.30
CA VAL A 532 19.60 24.30 -4.28
C VAL A 532 20.93 23.97 -3.60
N GLU A 533 21.29 24.69 -2.53
CA GLU A 533 22.51 24.44 -1.75
C GLU A 533 22.50 23.04 -1.13
N HIS A 534 21.35 22.56 -0.66
CA HIS A 534 21.21 21.21 -0.12
C HIS A 534 21.43 20.12 -1.18
N SER A 535 21.14 20.40 -2.46
CA SER A 535 21.46 19.49 -3.57
C SER A 535 22.95 19.53 -3.98
N GLY A 536 23.78 20.33 -3.30
CA GLY A 536 25.20 20.53 -3.61
C GLY A 536 25.45 21.50 -4.76
N ARG A 537 24.42 22.21 -5.24
CA ARG A 537 24.52 23.22 -6.30
C ARG A 537 24.45 24.64 -5.74
N ARG A 538 24.70 25.63 -6.59
CA ARG A 538 24.69 27.05 -6.25
C ARG A 538 23.61 27.79 -7.02
N VAL A 539 23.03 28.82 -6.40
CA VAL A 539 22.18 29.80 -7.08
C VAL A 539 23.05 30.97 -7.57
N ARG A 540 22.87 31.40 -8.82
CA ARG A 540 23.62 32.54 -9.37
C ARG A 540 23.42 33.80 -8.51
N GLY A 541 24.52 34.49 -8.19
CA GLY A 541 24.50 35.75 -7.42
C GLY A 541 24.51 35.62 -5.88
N THR A 542 24.54 34.40 -5.31
CA THR A 542 24.72 34.23 -3.84
C THR A 542 26.20 34.17 -3.46
N LYS A 543 26.68 35.07 -2.58
CA LYS A 543 28.06 35.03 -2.04
C LYS A 543 28.21 33.88 -1.05
N GLN A 544 29.27 33.08 -1.20
CA GLN A 544 29.61 31.94 -0.32
C GLN A 544 29.77 32.40 1.13
N ARG A 545 29.07 31.75 2.07
CA ARG A 545 29.28 31.95 3.51
C ARG A 545 30.15 30.81 4.05
N ARG A 546 31.43 30.75 3.65
CA ARG A 546 32.50 29.98 4.32
C ARG A 546 33.88 30.45 3.84
N ALA A 547 34.80 30.63 4.80
CA ALA A 547 36.20 31.10 4.70
C ALA A 547 36.46 32.62 4.65
N GLN A 548 36.07 33.36 5.70
CA GLN A 548 36.71 34.63 6.11
C GLN A 548 36.76 34.75 7.64
N THR A 549 37.16 33.69 8.34
CA THR A 549 37.38 33.74 9.79
C THR A 549 38.76 33.22 10.22
N GLU A 550 39.70 33.01 9.29
CA GLU A 550 41.04 32.48 9.63
C GLU A 550 42.23 33.25 9.00
N GLU A 551 42.02 34.45 8.44
CA GLU A 551 43.14 35.30 7.95
C GLU A 551 43.13 36.72 8.53
N SER A 552 42.75 36.88 9.80
CA SER A 552 42.99 38.13 10.53
C SER A 552 43.43 37.90 11.98
N GLU A 553 44.21 36.85 12.22
CA GLU A 553 45.06 36.75 13.42
C GLU A 553 46.41 36.11 13.05
N GLY A 554 47.43 36.93 12.82
CA GLY A 554 48.82 36.46 12.70
C GLY A 554 49.71 37.32 11.80
N GLY A 555 50.29 38.40 12.32
CA GLY A 555 51.19 39.25 11.53
C GLY A 555 51.87 40.43 12.23
N SER A 556 52.55 40.15 13.36
CA SER A 556 53.69 40.87 13.96
C SER A 556 53.75 42.41 14.06
N VAL A 557 53.87 42.84 15.31
CA VAL A 557 54.44 44.10 15.81
C VAL A 557 55.85 44.37 15.22
N HIS A 558 56.10 45.56 14.67
CA HIS A 558 57.33 46.33 14.89
C HIS A 558 57.19 47.81 14.53
N ALA A 559 57.64 48.65 15.46
CA ALA A 559 57.56 50.11 15.46
C ALA A 559 58.52 50.79 14.47
N ARG A 560 58.11 51.91 13.86
CA ARG A 560 58.97 53.11 13.72
C ARG A 560 58.26 54.36 13.20
N ARG A 561 58.37 55.42 14.02
CA ARG A 561 58.58 56.86 13.72
C ARG A 561 57.54 57.69 12.95
N LEU A 562 56.97 58.61 13.75
CA LEU A 562 56.72 60.02 13.48
C LEU A 562 57.71 60.70 12.51
N THR A 563 57.16 61.39 11.51
CA THR A 563 57.50 62.73 10.95
C THR A 563 56.45 63.00 9.87
N GLY A 564 55.78 64.12 9.68
CA GLY A 564 55.80 65.46 10.23
C GLY A 564 55.06 66.37 9.22
N ALA A 565 54.40 67.42 9.72
CA ALA A 565 53.95 68.63 9.00
C ALA A 565 52.83 68.45 7.94
N SER A 566 51.89 69.37 7.73
CA SER A 566 51.49 70.63 8.38
C SER A 566 50.29 71.19 7.62
N ASN A 567 49.37 71.85 8.34
CA ASN A 567 48.60 73.04 7.97
C ASN A 567 47.80 73.06 6.64
N ALA A 568 46.47 73.14 6.75
CA ALA A 568 45.74 74.43 6.65
C ALA A 568 44.22 74.21 6.41
N SER A 569 43.40 74.84 7.26
CA SER A 569 42.05 75.35 6.89
C SER A 569 42.19 76.87 6.66
N PRO A 570 41.14 77.70 6.43
CA PRO A 570 39.72 77.48 6.10
C PRO A 570 39.18 78.44 5.00
N ALA A 571 37.88 78.36 4.65
CA ALA A 571 36.94 79.44 4.23
C ALA A 571 35.98 78.93 3.13
N SER A 572 34.67 78.80 3.31
CA SER A 572 33.59 79.78 3.59
C SER A 572 32.92 80.35 2.32
N ARG A 573 31.57 80.22 2.31
CA ARG A 573 30.53 80.81 1.42
C ARG A 573 30.39 80.15 0.05
N ARG A 574 29.19 79.87 -0.47
CA ARG A 574 27.89 80.55 -0.30
C ARG A 574 26.75 79.62 -0.74
N MET A 575 25.61 79.74 -0.08
CA MET A 575 24.32 79.19 -0.51
C MET A 575 23.82 79.93 -1.77
N SER A 576 23.34 79.18 -2.76
CA SER A 576 22.27 79.62 -3.66
C SER A 576 21.44 78.42 -4.11
N SER A 577 20.14 78.54 -3.87
CA SER A 577 19.05 77.67 -4.27
C SER A 577 18.87 77.58 -5.78
N SER A 578 18.65 76.36 -6.28
CA SER A 578 17.67 76.11 -7.35
C SER A 578 17.38 74.62 -7.46
N LEU A 579 16.10 74.29 -7.36
CA LEU A 579 15.52 73.00 -7.69
C LEU A 579 15.94 72.59 -9.11
N SER A 580 16.46 71.38 -9.28
CA SER A 580 16.40 70.67 -10.55
C SER A 580 16.17 69.18 -10.32
N GLU A 581 15.19 68.69 -11.07
CA GLU A 581 14.64 67.34 -11.09
C GLU A 581 15.75 66.30 -11.34
N ARG A 582 15.94 65.37 -10.41
CA ARG A 582 16.65 64.13 -10.73
C ARG A 582 15.67 63.17 -11.39
N SER A 583 15.87 63.05 -12.69
CA SER A 583 15.08 62.27 -13.62
C SER A 583 15.22 60.76 -13.37
N ALA A 584 14.20 60.01 -13.79
CA ALA A 584 14.05 58.56 -13.65
C ALA A 584 15.17 57.70 -14.32
N ASN A 585 16.19 58.33 -14.93
CA ASN A 585 17.30 57.66 -15.59
C ASN A 585 18.39 57.14 -14.64
N ASP A 586 18.57 57.72 -13.45
CA ASP A 586 19.63 57.28 -12.53
C ASP A 586 19.30 55.95 -11.83
N ALA A 587 18.02 55.68 -11.57
CA ALA A 587 17.56 54.38 -11.04
C ALA A 587 17.57 53.27 -12.10
N ALA A 588 17.37 53.63 -13.37
CA ALA A 588 17.51 52.71 -14.50
C ALA A 588 18.99 52.36 -14.75
N SER A 589 19.91 53.32 -14.56
CA SER A 589 21.35 53.11 -14.66
C SER A 589 21.91 52.19 -13.55
N GLU A 590 21.41 52.28 -12.31
CA GLU A 590 21.78 51.34 -11.24
C GLU A 590 21.17 49.93 -11.45
N ALA A 591 19.96 49.85 -12.02
CA ALA A 591 19.34 48.59 -12.39
C ALA A 591 20.03 47.93 -13.61
N GLU A 592 20.41 48.68 -14.64
CA GLU A 592 21.20 48.19 -15.78
C GLU A 592 22.63 47.85 -15.39
N SER A 593 23.24 48.56 -14.43
CA SER A 593 24.55 48.20 -13.88
C SER A 593 24.48 46.92 -13.05
N ALA A 594 23.37 46.66 -12.34
CA ALA A 594 23.14 45.41 -11.62
C ALA A 594 22.83 44.24 -12.57
N ILE A 595 22.11 44.47 -13.68
CA ILE A 595 21.86 43.48 -14.74
C ILE A 595 23.14 43.20 -15.53
N GLY A 596 23.94 44.22 -15.82
CA GLY A 596 25.26 44.10 -16.44
C GLY A 596 26.26 43.34 -15.58
N ALA A 597 26.28 43.58 -14.26
CA ALA A 597 27.11 42.84 -13.32
C ALA A 597 26.65 41.38 -13.09
N ALA A 598 25.38 41.06 -13.36
CA ALA A 598 24.87 39.69 -13.35
C ALA A 598 25.20 38.91 -14.64
N ILE A 599 25.57 39.59 -15.72
CA ILE A 599 25.84 38.99 -17.04
C ILE A 599 27.33 39.08 -17.43
N GLY A 600 28.11 39.98 -16.85
CA GLY A 600 29.54 40.12 -17.14
C GLY A 600 30.34 40.64 -15.95
N GLY A 601 31.02 39.73 -15.25
CA GLY A 601 32.02 40.05 -14.24
C GLY A 601 32.94 38.86 -14.01
N ASP A 602 34.24 39.05 -14.28
CA ASP A 602 35.33 38.05 -14.27
C ASP A 602 35.44 37.23 -12.97
N GLY A 603 34.71 36.13 -12.91
CA GLY A 603 34.90 35.07 -11.93
C GLY A 603 34.09 33.85 -12.33
N ASP A 604 34.74 32.90 -13.00
CA ASP A 604 34.26 31.55 -13.38
C ASP A 604 32.74 31.34 -13.27
N ILE A 605 31.99 31.81 -14.27
CA ILE A 605 30.57 31.45 -14.43
C ILE A 605 30.52 29.97 -14.75
N ASN A 606 30.31 29.15 -13.72
CA ASN A 606 30.16 27.72 -13.89
C ASN A 606 28.82 27.48 -14.61
N MET A 607 28.86 26.78 -15.76
CA MET A 607 27.69 26.40 -16.57
C MET A 607 26.60 25.66 -15.76
N TRP A 608 26.94 25.22 -14.54
CA TRP A 608 26.15 24.42 -13.61
C TRP A 608 25.35 25.22 -12.57
N ASP A 609 25.46 26.56 -12.53
CA ASP A 609 24.76 27.39 -11.55
C ASP A 609 23.27 27.57 -11.89
N ILE A 610 22.41 27.38 -10.89
CA ILE A 610 20.95 27.42 -10.96
C ILE A 610 20.44 28.87 -10.89
N LEU A 611 19.35 29.17 -11.62
CA LEU A 611 18.75 30.50 -11.66
C LEU A 611 18.11 30.87 -10.31
N PRO A 612 18.15 32.16 -9.91
CA PRO A 612 17.32 32.69 -8.82
C PRO A 612 15.83 32.46 -9.07
N LEU A 613 15.05 32.31 -8.01
CA LEU A 613 13.62 31.98 -8.07
C LEU A 613 12.80 32.95 -8.96
N HIS A 614 13.14 34.24 -8.96
CA HIS A 614 12.43 35.27 -9.76
C HIS A 614 12.74 35.23 -11.25
N LEU A 615 13.86 34.61 -11.66
CA LEU A 615 14.26 34.45 -13.07
C LEU A 615 13.88 33.09 -13.64
N LEU A 616 13.20 32.25 -12.86
CA LEU A 616 12.88 30.89 -13.23
C LEU A 616 11.64 30.86 -14.13
N ASP A 617 11.82 30.49 -15.40
CA ASP A 617 10.71 30.27 -16.32
C ASP A 617 10.15 28.84 -16.15
N MET A 618 8.95 28.74 -15.58
CA MET A 618 8.26 27.46 -15.38
C MET A 618 7.71 26.85 -16.69
N LYS A 619 7.79 27.57 -17.82
CA LYS A 619 7.40 27.05 -19.14
C LYS A 619 8.54 26.31 -19.85
N ASP A 620 9.78 26.50 -19.40
CA ASP A 620 10.93 25.77 -19.93
C ASP A 620 10.90 24.32 -19.42
N VAL A 621 10.49 23.40 -20.29
CA VAL A 621 10.30 21.99 -19.94
C VAL A 621 11.63 21.33 -19.61
N GLU A 622 12.68 21.56 -20.40
CA GLU A 622 13.99 20.94 -20.21
C GLU A 622 14.64 21.40 -18.91
N TYR A 623 14.55 22.70 -18.60
CA TYR A 623 15.06 23.24 -17.35
C TYR A 623 14.28 22.72 -16.14
N MET A 624 12.94 22.64 -16.24
CA MET A 624 12.09 22.10 -15.17
C MET A 624 12.32 20.60 -14.93
N GLU A 625 12.64 19.82 -15.98
CA GLU A 625 13.03 18.43 -15.83
C GLU A 625 14.37 18.28 -15.12
N MET A 626 15.37 19.09 -15.48
CA MET A 626 16.65 19.12 -14.78
C MET A 626 16.49 19.50 -13.29
N LEU A 627 15.67 20.51 -13.00
CA LEU A 627 15.37 20.89 -11.61
C LEU A 627 14.62 19.80 -10.85
N PHE A 628 13.68 19.12 -11.51
CA PHE A 628 12.94 18.03 -10.93
C PHE A 628 13.86 16.86 -10.55
N ASP A 629 14.73 16.42 -11.46
CA ASP A 629 15.66 15.33 -11.20
C ASP A 629 16.64 15.66 -10.07
N MET A 630 17.00 16.94 -9.93
CA MET A 630 17.85 17.44 -8.85
C MET A 630 17.13 17.50 -7.50
N LEU A 631 15.87 17.95 -7.46
CA LEU A 631 15.19 18.34 -6.21
C LEU A 631 14.05 17.41 -5.79
N THR A 632 13.68 16.42 -6.60
CA THR A 632 12.54 15.51 -6.33
C THR A 632 12.61 14.88 -4.94
N ARG A 633 13.80 14.50 -4.47
CA ARG A 633 14.03 13.91 -3.14
C ARG A 633 14.64 14.86 -2.12
N SER A 634 14.68 16.16 -2.42
CA SER A 634 15.19 17.16 -1.47
C SER A 634 14.29 17.21 -0.23
N PRO A 635 14.81 16.97 0.98
CA PRO A 635 14.00 16.99 2.20
C PRO A 635 13.39 18.37 2.45
N LEU A 636 14.06 19.45 2.03
CA LEU A 636 13.53 20.81 2.18
C LEU A 636 12.35 21.08 1.24
N ALA A 637 12.43 20.61 -0.02
CA ALA A 637 11.34 20.73 -0.98
C ALA A 637 10.13 19.88 -0.56
N VAL A 638 10.38 18.65 -0.13
CA VAL A 638 9.34 17.75 0.39
C VAL A 638 8.65 18.36 1.61
N ARG A 639 9.42 18.87 2.59
CA ARG A 639 8.86 19.51 3.79
C ARG A 639 7.95 20.67 3.43
N PHE A 640 8.43 21.58 2.59
CA PHE A 640 7.66 22.75 2.17
C PHE A 640 6.35 22.33 1.50
N TYR A 641 6.39 21.34 0.60
CA TYR A 641 5.20 20.83 -0.07
C TYR A 641 4.19 20.22 0.92
N LEU A 642 4.68 19.44 1.88
CA LEU A 642 3.84 18.81 2.91
C LEU A 642 3.19 19.83 3.85
N ASP A 643 3.97 20.78 4.36
CA ASP A 643 3.54 21.78 5.34
C ASP A 643 2.60 22.82 4.73
N THR A 644 2.82 23.23 3.47
CA THR A 644 2.05 24.32 2.86
C THR A 644 0.81 23.87 2.09
N LEU A 645 0.80 22.63 1.57
CA LEU A 645 -0.26 22.15 0.69
C LEU A 645 -0.89 20.85 1.20
N VAL A 646 -0.10 19.80 1.42
CA VAL A 646 -0.67 18.46 1.67
C VAL A 646 -1.41 18.40 2.99
N PHE A 647 -0.73 18.66 4.12
CA PHE A 647 -1.35 18.46 5.43
C PHE A 647 -2.50 19.43 5.70
N PRO A 648 -2.38 20.75 5.44
CA PRO A 648 -3.50 21.68 5.67
C PRO A 648 -4.78 21.30 4.92
N GLU A 649 -4.66 20.69 3.74
CA GLU A 649 -5.80 20.38 2.88
C GLU A 649 -6.41 19.00 3.08
N THR A 650 -5.63 18.07 3.63
CA THR A 650 -6.02 16.66 3.70
C THR A 650 -6.17 16.11 5.11
N THR A 651 -5.59 16.75 6.13
CA THR A 651 -5.67 16.27 7.53
C THR A 651 -6.94 16.67 8.26
N ALA A 652 -7.85 17.39 7.60
CA ALA A 652 -9.14 17.71 8.18
C ALA A 652 -9.94 16.41 8.43
N HIS A 653 -10.34 16.19 9.67
CA HIS A 653 -10.96 14.94 10.14
C HIS A 653 -12.42 15.14 10.49
N GLN A 654 -13.15 14.03 10.64
CA GLN A 654 -14.57 14.01 11.03
C GLN A 654 -14.69 13.28 12.37
N ASN A 655 -15.58 13.75 13.25
CA ASN A 655 -15.70 13.23 14.62
C ASN A 655 -16.41 11.87 14.70
N SER A 656 -17.15 11.50 13.67
CA SER A 656 -17.90 10.24 13.62
C SER A 656 -17.61 9.48 12.34
N LYS A 657 -17.74 8.16 12.38
CA LYS A 657 -17.61 7.29 11.20
C LYS A 657 -18.54 6.10 11.30
N LEU A 658 -19.04 5.62 10.17
CA LEU A 658 -19.62 4.30 10.04
C LEU A 658 -18.50 3.31 9.73
N SER A 659 -18.56 2.11 10.29
CA SER A 659 -17.66 1.02 9.94
C SER A 659 -18.46 -0.23 9.60
N ALA A 660 -17.97 -1.02 8.65
CA ALA A 660 -18.45 -2.36 8.38
C ALA A 660 -17.25 -3.28 8.16
N ASN A 661 -17.27 -4.47 8.75
CA ASN A 661 -16.17 -5.42 8.71
C ASN A 661 -16.62 -6.81 8.23
N GLY A 662 -15.73 -7.81 8.33
CA GLY A 662 -16.03 -9.19 7.93
C GLY A 662 -17.17 -9.86 8.71
N GLN A 663 -17.36 -9.51 9.98
CA GLN A 663 -18.48 -9.95 10.81
C GLN A 663 -19.81 -9.46 10.23
N ASP A 664 -19.89 -8.18 9.87
CA ASP A 664 -21.12 -7.59 9.31
C ASP A 664 -21.51 -8.23 7.97
N LEU A 665 -20.50 -8.59 7.15
CA LEU A 665 -20.72 -9.26 5.87
C LEU A 665 -21.23 -10.69 6.05
N GLY A 666 -20.60 -11.46 6.94
CA GLY A 666 -20.94 -12.87 7.15
C GLY A 666 -22.00 -13.13 8.22
N GLY A 667 -22.52 -12.08 8.87
CA GLY A 667 -23.66 -12.16 9.78
C GLY A 667 -25.00 -12.39 9.05
N GLU A 668 -26.05 -12.65 9.82
CA GLU A 668 -27.39 -12.95 9.30
C GLU A 668 -28.16 -11.73 8.77
N MET A 669 -27.62 -10.53 9.00
CA MET A 669 -28.31 -9.29 8.65
C MET A 669 -28.52 -9.15 7.13
N LEU A 670 -27.49 -9.46 6.34
CA LEU A 670 -27.48 -9.26 4.89
C LEU A 670 -28.04 -10.46 4.12
N PHE A 671 -27.65 -11.67 4.53
CA PHE A 671 -28.04 -12.92 3.89
C PHE A 671 -28.47 -13.91 4.96
N SER A 672 -29.65 -14.50 4.84
CA SER A 672 -30.10 -15.54 5.78
C SER A 672 -29.33 -16.85 5.57
N ARG A 673 -28.85 -17.11 4.35
CA ARG A 673 -28.14 -18.33 3.95
C ARG A 673 -26.79 -18.01 3.35
N ARG A 674 -25.73 -18.56 3.93
CA ARG A 674 -24.33 -18.29 3.58
C ARG A 674 -23.61 -19.62 3.40
N ILE A 675 -23.11 -19.87 2.20
CA ILE A 675 -22.27 -21.01 1.88
C ILE A 675 -20.85 -20.48 1.72
N ALA A 676 -19.91 -21.06 2.44
CA ALA A 676 -18.55 -20.56 2.52
C ALA A 676 -17.51 -21.66 2.26
N PHE A 677 -16.40 -21.26 1.65
CA PHE A 677 -15.26 -22.15 1.44
C PHE A 677 -13.95 -21.51 1.86
N SER A 678 -13.07 -22.32 2.43
CA SER A 678 -11.69 -21.93 2.76
C SER A 678 -10.68 -22.85 2.09
N GLY A 679 -9.57 -22.26 1.61
CA GLY A 679 -8.39 -23.00 1.14
C GLY A 679 -7.47 -23.46 2.27
N THR A 680 -7.63 -22.89 3.45
CA THR A 680 -6.79 -23.13 4.63
C THR A 680 -7.66 -23.30 5.88
N PRO A 681 -7.12 -23.85 6.99
CA PRO A 681 -7.82 -23.86 8.27
C PRO A 681 -8.15 -22.43 8.66
N SER A 682 -9.44 -22.10 8.76
CA SER A 682 -9.87 -20.80 9.25
C SER A 682 -10.81 -20.98 10.42
N SER A 683 -10.38 -20.47 11.57
CA SER A 683 -11.21 -20.33 12.78
C SER A 683 -11.82 -18.93 12.90
N LEU A 684 -11.49 -18.02 11.98
CA LEU A 684 -11.97 -16.64 11.97
C LEU A 684 -13.27 -16.54 11.16
N LEU A 685 -14.31 -17.21 11.64
CA LEU A 685 -15.67 -17.13 11.07
C LEU A 685 -16.59 -16.32 12.00
N PRO A 686 -17.60 -15.65 11.42
CA PRO A 686 -18.67 -15.05 12.21
C PRO A 686 -19.38 -16.07 13.08
N LEU A 687 -19.76 -15.66 14.29
CA LEU A 687 -20.43 -16.51 15.28
C LEU A 687 -21.68 -17.21 14.69
N GLU A 688 -22.43 -16.51 13.84
CA GLU A 688 -23.65 -16.97 13.20
C GLU A 688 -23.41 -17.94 12.03
N MET A 689 -22.16 -18.15 11.62
CA MET A 689 -21.79 -19.16 10.62
C MET A 689 -21.33 -20.48 11.27
N GLY A 690 -21.12 -20.48 12.59
CA GLY A 690 -20.58 -21.63 13.32
C GLY A 690 -19.11 -21.91 12.95
N GLU A 691 -18.71 -23.17 13.07
CA GLU A 691 -17.35 -23.60 12.83
C GLU A 691 -17.13 -24.04 11.37
N CYS A 692 -15.88 -23.90 10.90
CA CYS A 692 -15.48 -24.43 9.60
C CYS A 692 -15.44 -25.96 9.69
N ALA A 693 -16.20 -26.65 8.83
CA ALA A 693 -16.10 -28.08 8.72
C ALA A 693 -14.80 -28.48 8.02
N HIS A 694 -13.84 -28.95 8.82
CA HIS A 694 -12.53 -29.40 8.37
C HIS A 694 -12.62 -30.77 7.67
N GLN A 695 -11.89 -30.92 6.56
CA GLN A 695 -11.73 -32.22 5.92
C GLN A 695 -10.62 -33.00 6.63
N LEU A 696 -10.95 -34.21 7.10
CA LEU A 696 -10.02 -35.05 7.85
C LEU A 696 -8.75 -35.33 7.05
N GLY A 697 -7.60 -34.93 7.58
CA GLY A 697 -6.28 -35.23 7.02
C GLY A 697 -5.70 -34.21 6.04
N ASP A 698 -6.45 -33.19 5.62
CA ASP A 698 -5.95 -32.16 4.69
C ASP A 698 -4.81 -31.35 5.30
N ASP A 699 -4.92 -30.95 6.56
CA ASP A 699 -3.89 -30.18 7.27
C ASP A 699 -2.63 -31.01 7.51
N ALA A 700 -2.81 -32.27 7.92
CA ALA A 700 -1.70 -33.20 8.12
C ALA A 700 -0.96 -33.46 6.80
N LYS A 701 -1.68 -33.58 5.68
CA LYS A 701 -1.09 -33.73 4.36
C LYS A 701 -0.31 -32.48 3.96
N MET A 702 -0.87 -31.30 4.19
CA MET A 702 -0.22 -30.02 3.91
C MET A 702 1.08 -29.88 4.71
N LEU A 703 1.00 -30.06 6.03
CA LEU A 703 2.16 -29.98 6.91
C LEU A 703 3.20 -31.02 6.55
N ARG A 704 2.81 -32.28 6.28
CA ARG A 704 3.74 -33.33 5.87
C ARG A 704 4.50 -32.95 4.60
N THR A 705 3.81 -32.45 3.57
CA THR A 705 4.46 -32.05 2.31
C THR A 705 5.40 -30.85 2.51
N LEU A 706 5.00 -29.85 3.29
CA LEU A 706 5.79 -28.63 3.50
C LEU A 706 6.97 -28.84 4.48
N THR A 707 6.92 -29.87 5.32
CA THR A 707 7.99 -30.22 6.27
C THR A 707 8.94 -31.29 5.75
N GLU A 708 8.66 -31.90 4.61
CA GLU A 708 9.47 -32.95 4.02
C GLU A 708 10.77 -32.37 3.41
N PRO A 709 11.97 -32.71 3.92
CA PRO A 709 13.23 -32.11 3.46
C PRO A 709 13.57 -32.37 2.00
N GLY A 710 13.05 -33.46 1.42
CA GLY A 710 13.20 -33.77 0.00
C GLY A 710 12.29 -32.94 -0.92
N VAL A 711 11.28 -32.27 -0.36
CA VAL A 711 10.30 -31.47 -1.10
C VAL A 711 10.55 -29.98 -0.89
N VAL A 712 10.86 -29.59 0.34
CA VAL A 712 11.13 -28.20 0.72
C VAL A 712 12.53 -28.09 1.30
N SER A 713 13.38 -27.31 0.65
CA SER A 713 14.71 -26.95 1.15
C SER A 713 14.78 -25.45 1.45
N ARG A 714 15.84 -25.03 2.15
CA ARG A 714 16.04 -23.64 2.58
C ARG A 714 17.36 -23.11 2.05
N HIS A 715 17.35 -21.89 1.55
CA HIS A 715 18.51 -21.11 1.14
C HIS A 715 18.46 -19.73 1.81
N VAL A 716 19.46 -19.43 2.64
CA VAL A 716 19.57 -18.13 3.31
C VAL A 716 20.33 -17.19 2.40
N LEU A 717 19.74 -16.03 2.11
CA LEU A 717 20.37 -14.98 1.31
C LEU A 717 21.56 -14.37 2.05
N PRO A 718 22.55 -13.79 1.34
CA PRO A 718 23.69 -13.13 1.98
C PRO A 718 23.27 -11.87 2.77
N HIS A 719 24.13 -11.39 3.67
CA HIS A 719 23.83 -10.23 4.54
C HIS A 719 23.63 -8.91 3.78
N ASP A 720 24.28 -8.77 2.63
CA ASP A 720 24.24 -7.63 1.72
C ASP A 720 23.31 -7.85 0.52
N TRP A 721 22.35 -8.77 0.65
CA TRP A 721 21.37 -9.03 -0.42
C TRP A 721 20.62 -7.76 -0.84
N ASP A 722 20.26 -7.72 -2.11
CA ASP A 722 19.38 -6.76 -2.74
C ASP A 722 18.48 -7.47 -3.79
N VAL A 723 17.63 -6.71 -4.47
CA VAL A 723 16.71 -7.30 -5.45
C VAL A 723 17.44 -7.94 -6.64
N PRO A 724 18.42 -7.28 -7.31
CA PRO A 724 19.20 -7.91 -8.36
C PRO A 724 19.92 -9.21 -7.94
N THR A 725 20.56 -9.23 -6.78
CA THR A 725 21.26 -10.43 -6.27
C THR A 725 20.29 -11.55 -5.93
N LEU A 726 19.10 -11.25 -5.40
CA LEU A 726 18.04 -12.23 -5.20
C LEU A 726 17.58 -12.83 -6.53
N LEU A 727 17.34 -12.00 -7.56
CA LEU A 727 16.94 -12.47 -8.88
C LEU A 727 18.04 -13.33 -9.54
N ALA A 728 19.30 -12.94 -9.38
CA ALA A 728 20.45 -13.72 -9.85
C ALA A 728 20.55 -15.08 -9.15
N ALA A 729 20.37 -15.13 -7.82
CA ALA A 729 20.34 -16.38 -7.07
C ALA A 729 19.17 -17.27 -7.50
N ALA A 730 17.99 -16.70 -7.77
CA ALA A 730 16.83 -17.44 -8.26
C ALA A 730 17.02 -17.95 -9.71
N ALA A 731 17.83 -17.26 -10.52
CA ALA A 731 18.15 -17.63 -11.89
C ALA A 731 19.34 -18.59 -12.02
N ALA A 732 20.01 -18.93 -10.92
CA ALA A 732 21.19 -19.80 -10.92
C ALA A 732 20.90 -21.16 -11.58
N ALA A 733 21.75 -21.56 -12.53
CA ALA A 733 21.56 -22.78 -13.30
C ALA A 733 21.52 -24.05 -12.42
N GLU A 734 22.34 -24.07 -11.36
CA GLU A 734 22.42 -25.17 -10.38
C GLU A 734 21.10 -25.41 -9.65
N LEU A 735 20.30 -24.36 -9.47
CA LEU A 735 19.00 -24.44 -8.80
C LEU A 735 17.93 -25.12 -9.66
N GLY A 736 18.11 -25.12 -10.98
CA GLY A 736 17.14 -25.69 -11.92
C GLY A 736 15.74 -25.07 -11.80
N ALA A 737 15.63 -23.84 -11.32
CA ALA A 737 14.35 -23.20 -11.05
C ALA A 737 13.52 -22.96 -12.32
N HIS A 738 12.21 -23.06 -12.18
CA HIS A 738 11.19 -22.80 -13.22
C HIS A 738 10.19 -21.74 -12.77
N ALA A 739 10.15 -21.41 -11.48
CA ALA A 739 9.29 -20.37 -10.96
C ALA A 739 9.94 -19.61 -9.82
N LEU A 740 9.60 -18.33 -9.71
CA LEU A 740 9.88 -17.46 -8.57
C LEU A 740 8.55 -16.94 -8.02
N ILE A 741 8.29 -17.22 -6.75
CA ILE A 741 7.07 -16.87 -6.05
C ILE A 741 7.44 -15.87 -4.95
N ASP A 742 7.23 -14.59 -5.21
CA ASP A 742 7.55 -13.52 -4.28
C ASP A 742 6.49 -13.35 -3.19
N CYS A 743 6.30 -14.39 -2.37
CA CYS A 743 5.35 -14.38 -1.27
C CYS A 743 5.74 -13.34 -0.21
N GLY A 744 7.03 -13.23 0.10
CA GLY A 744 7.59 -12.33 1.09
C GLY A 744 7.63 -10.85 0.70
N ALA A 745 7.22 -10.47 -0.52
CA ALA A 745 7.33 -9.12 -1.07
C ALA A 745 8.75 -8.55 -1.00
N LEU A 746 9.76 -9.35 -1.30
CA LEU A 746 11.17 -8.94 -1.22
C LEU A 746 11.61 -8.15 -2.46
N ILE A 747 10.95 -8.29 -3.61
CA ILE A 747 11.40 -7.75 -4.90
C ILE A 747 10.92 -6.29 -5.09
N THR A 748 11.13 -5.40 -4.13
CA THR A 748 10.58 -4.03 -4.19
C THR A 748 11.29 -3.14 -5.22
N GLY A 749 10.57 -2.17 -5.80
CA GLY A 749 11.16 -1.17 -6.71
C GLY A 749 11.28 -1.61 -8.17
N MET A 750 10.77 -2.80 -8.51
CA MET A 750 10.59 -3.26 -9.89
C MET A 750 9.15 -3.72 -10.09
N ASN A 751 8.53 -3.27 -11.17
CA ASN A 751 7.23 -3.78 -11.60
C ASN A 751 7.37 -5.19 -12.23
N ASN A 752 6.25 -5.87 -12.48
CA ASN A 752 6.28 -7.25 -12.94
C ASN A 752 6.94 -7.45 -14.31
N ILE A 753 6.84 -6.47 -15.22
CA ILE A 753 7.49 -6.53 -16.53
C ILE A 753 9.00 -6.28 -16.42
N GLU A 754 9.44 -5.36 -15.57
CA GLU A 754 10.85 -5.10 -15.27
C GLU A 754 11.52 -6.33 -14.65
N VAL A 755 10.84 -7.00 -13.71
CA VAL A 755 11.32 -8.28 -13.17
C VAL A 755 11.43 -9.33 -14.27
N ALA A 756 10.43 -9.43 -15.15
CA ALA A 756 10.47 -10.36 -16.27
C ALA A 756 11.61 -10.06 -17.25
N GLN A 757 11.86 -8.79 -17.56
CA GLN A 757 12.97 -8.33 -18.41
C GLN A 757 14.32 -8.64 -17.78
N HIS A 758 14.49 -8.37 -16.49
CA HIS A 758 15.72 -8.67 -15.75
C HIS A 758 15.99 -10.18 -15.71
N LEU A 759 14.98 -10.98 -15.37
CA LEU A 759 15.06 -12.44 -15.37
C LEU A 759 15.39 -12.98 -16.78
N ALA A 760 14.76 -12.45 -17.83
CA ALA A 760 15.02 -12.86 -19.20
C ALA A 760 16.47 -12.60 -19.66
N ALA A 761 17.16 -11.63 -19.05
CA ALA A 761 18.57 -11.35 -19.34
C ALA A 761 19.52 -12.34 -18.65
N ILE A 762 19.18 -12.83 -17.45
CA ILE A 762 20.10 -13.62 -16.60
C ILE A 762 19.77 -15.12 -16.54
N LEU A 763 18.54 -15.52 -16.88
CA LEU A 763 18.13 -16.93 -16.85
C LEU A 763 18.90 -17.77 -17.89
N PRO A 764 19.09 -19.08 -17.67
CA PRO A 764 19.73 -19.96 -18.63
C PRO A 764 19.03 -20.02 -20.00
N GLU A 765 19.78 -20.26 -21.08
CA GLU A 765 19.27 -20.28 -22.47
C GLU A 765 18.13 -21.28 -22.71
N ARG A 766 18.06 -22.37 -21.93
CA ARG A 766 16.96 -23.35 -21.99
C ARG A 766 15.57 -22.75 -21.73
N LEU A 767 15.52 -21.57 -21.10
CA LEU A 767 14.30 -20.84 -20.76
C LEU A 767 14.10 -19.70 -21.75
N GLU A 768 13.16 -19.88 -22.66
CA GLU A 768 12.91 -18.98 -23.80
C GLU A 768 11.93 -17.85 -23.51
N GLY A 769 11.26 -17.89 -22.36
CA GLY A 769 10.39 -16.80 -21.96
C GLY A 769 10.11 -16.77 -20.47
N VAL A 770 9.73 -15.58 -20.01
CA VAL A 770 9.34 -15.32 -18.61
C VAL A 770 7.87 -14.96 -18.57
N VAL A 771 7.09 -15.77 -17.86
CA VAL A 771 5.68 -15.55 -17.61
C VAL A 771 5.53 -14.64 -16.40
N TYR A 772 4.69 -13.62 -16.51
CA TYR A 772 4.34 -12.73 -15.41
C TYR A 772 2.85 -12.38 -15.46
N LEU A 773 2.35 -11.76 -14.39
CA LEU A 773 0.95 -11.37 -14.26
C LEU A 773 0.83 -9.85 -14.34
N GLU A 774 -0.03 -9.35 -15.22
CA GLU A 774 -0.42 -7.95 -15.26
C GLU A 774 -1.61 -7.68 -14.31
N GLN A 775 -1.91 -6.38 -14.10
CA GLN A 775 -3.11 -5.97 -13.38
C GLN A 775 -4.37 -6.66 -13.94
N GLY A 776 -5.24 -7.14 -13.05
CA GLY A 776 -6.43 -7.90 -13.43
C GLY A 776 -6.21 -9.40 -13.63
N GLY A 777 -4.97 -9.89 -13.42
CA GLY A 777 -4.64 -11.32 -13.48
C GLY A 777 -4.38 -11.86 -14.89
N HIS A 778 -4.12 -10.97 -15.86
CA HIS A 778 -3.79 -11.40 -17.22
C HIS A 778 -2.39 -12.03 -17.27
N LYS A 779 -2.30 -13.26 -17.80
CA LYS A 779 -1.05 -14.02 -17.91
C LYS A 779 -0.32 -13.60 -19.18
N LYS A 780 0.80 -12.90 -19.02
CA LYS A 780 1.68 -12.50 -20.12
C LYS A 780 2.94 -13.34 -20.12
N VAL A 781 3.57 -13.46 -21.28
CA VAL A 781 4.91 -14.00 -21.43
C VAL A 781 5.78 -13.02 -22.21
N LEU A 782 6.95 -12.73 -21.67
CA LEU A 782 8.02 -12.03 -22.36
C LEU A 782 8.90 -13.06 -23.06
N LEU A 783 8.97 -13.01 -24.39
CA LEU A 783 9.79 -13.91 -25.20
C LEU A 783 11.23 -13.37 -25.27
N ARG A 784 12.20 -14.19 -24.88
CA ARG A 784 13.62 -13.81 -24.85
C ARG A 784 14.15 -13.44 -26.24
N ALA A 785 13.82 -14.23 -27.26
CA ALA A 785 14.37 -14.05 -28.61
C ALA A 785 13.97 -12.73 -29.29
N THR A 786 12.78 -12.20 -28.96
CA THR A 786 12.23 -11.00 -29.60
C THR A 786 12.14 -9.80 -28.67
N GLY A 787 12.24 -10.01 -27.35
CA GLY A 787 11.93 -9.00 -26.34
C GLY A 787 10.45 -8.58 -26.30
N SER A 788 9.57 -9.30 -27.03
CA SER A 788 8.16 -8.95 -27.15
C SER A 788 7.29 -9.66 -26.10
N THR A 789 6.21 -9.01 -25.70
CA THR A 789 5.23 -9.53 -24.73
C THR A 789 3.96 -9.97 -25.43
N MET A 790 3.40 -11.12 -25.04
CA MET A 790 2.10 -11.60 -25.53
C MET A 790 1.34 -12.42 -24.49
N ASP A 791 0.09 -12.76 -24.78
CA ASP A 791 -0.71 -13.61 -23.90
C ASP A 791 -0.13 -15.03 -23.82
N LEU A 792 -0.04 -15.58 -22.60
CA LEU A 792 0.52 -16.91 -22.35
C LEU A 792 -0.17 -17.99 -23.19
N GLU A 793 -1.49 -17.88 -23.35
CA GLU A 793 -2.33 -18.84 -24.08
C GLU A 793 -2.02 -18.87 -25.59
N ARG A 794 -1.48 -17.76 -26.13
CA ARG A 794 -1.17 -17.61 -27.56
C ARG A 794 0.29 -17.93 -27.89
N SER A 795 1.16 -18.01 -26.89
CA SER A 795 2.60 -18.18 -27.11
C SER A 795 2.99 -19.57 -27.60
N GLY A 796 2.19 -20.59 -27.27
CA GLY A 796 2.52 -22.00 -27.52
C GLY A 796 3.75 -22.49 -26.75
N LEU A 797 4.31 -21.68 -25.84
CA LEU A 797 5.55 -21.99 -25.12
C LEU A 797 5.28 -23.04 -24.03
N PRO A 798 5.91 -24.23 -24.11
CA PRO A 798 5.64 -25.31 -23.18
C PRO A 798 6.18 -25.00 -21.77
N PRO A 799 5.59 -25.56 -20.70
CA PRO A 799 5.98 -25.27 -19.32
C PRO A 799 7.46 -25.52 -18.99
N GLU A 800 8.13 -26.42 -19.71
CA GLU A 800 9.52 -26.80 -19.50
C GLU A 800 10.51 -25.75 -20.02
N ARG A 801 10.09 -24.92 -20.99
CA ARG A 801 10.92 -23.90 -21.65
C ARG A 801 10.62 -22.47 -21.16
N ARG A 802 9.88 -22.34 -20.05
CA ARG A 802 9.47 -21.04 -19.52
C ARG A 802 9.73 -20.91 -18.03
N PHE A 803 9.98 -19.69 -17.59
CA PHE A 803 10.10 -19.34 -16.17
C PHE A 803 8.87 -18.56 -15.72
N SER A 804 8.29 -18.86 -14.56
CA SER A 804 7.09 -18.18 -14.08
C SER A 804 7.39 -17.28 -12.89
N PHE A 805 7.02 -16.01 -12.98
CA PHE A 805 7.09 -15.07 -11.88
C PHE A 805 5.70 -14.81 -11.30
N TYR A 806 5.55 -15.04 -9.99
CA TYR A 806 4.39 -14.63 -9.20
C TYR A 806 4.80 -13.52 -8.25
N ASP A 807 4.12 -12.38 -8.31
CA ASP A 807 4.23 -11.35 -7.28
C ASP A 807 3.43 -11.73 -6.03
N GLN A 808 3.53 -10.92 -4.98
CA GLN A 808 2.86 -11.17 -3.70
C GLN A 808 1.34 -11.28 -3.85
N VAL A 809 0.70 -10.34 -4.56
CA VAL A 809 -0.77 -10.24 -4.63
C VAL A 809 -1.37 -11.40 -5.43
N HIS A 810 -0.69 -11.85 -6.48
CA HIS A 810 -1.16 -12.92 -7.34
C HIS A 810 -0.71 -14.32 -6.89
N THR A 811 -0.14 -14.47 -5.68
CA THR A 811 0.05 -15.79 -5.04
C THR A 811 -1.27 -16.46 -4.67
N THR A 812 -2.36 -15.70 -4.53
CA THR A 812 -3.70 -16.20 -4.18
C THR A 812 -4.58 -16.34 -5.42
N GLY A 813 -5.21 -17.51 -5.58
CA GLY A 813 -6.22 -17.83 -6.60
C GLY A 813 -5.87 -17.65 -8.09
N MET A 814 -4.62 -17.32 -8.44
CA MET A 814 -4.11 -17.37 -9.83
C MET A 814 -3.29 -18.65 -10.07
N ASP A 815 -3.40 -19.24 -11.26
CA ASP A 815 -2.75 -20.51 -11.59
C ASP A 815 -1.97 -20.42 -12.91
N ILE A 816 -0.65 -20.63 -12.86
CA ILE A 816 0.19 -20.79 -14.05
C ILE A 816 0.64 -22.25 -14.08
N PRO A 817 0.25 -23.04 -15.09
CA PRO A 817 0.68 -24.43 -15.20
C PRO A 817 2.21 -24.53 -15.22
N GLN A 818 2.77 -25.44 -14.42
CA GLN A 818 4.21 -25.67 -14.30
C GLN A 818 4.58 -27.05 -14.83
N ALA A 819 5.85 -27.23 -15.20
CA ALA A 819 6.39 -28.55 -15.56
C ALA A 819 6.25 -29.54 -14.39
N SER A 820 6.14 -30.84 -14.68
CA SER A 820 5.90 -31.89 -13.67
C SER A 820 7.03 -32.04 -12.64
N ASN A 821 8.27 -31.70 -13.03
CA ASN A 821 9.48 -31.72 -12.22
C ASN A 821 9.97 -30.29 -11.87
N ALA A 822 9.09 -29.29 -11.95
CA ALA A 822 9.46 -27.90 -11.72
C ALA A 822 9.93 -27.64 -10.28
N VAL A 823 11.05 -26.94 -10.16
CA VAL A 823 11.55 -26.37 -8.90
C VAL A 823 11.08 -24.91 -8.81
N ALA A 824 10.49 -24.53 -7.68
CA ALA A 824 10.10 -23.14 -7.43
C ALA A 824 10.93 -22.51 -6.30
N VAL A 825 11.35 -21.27 -6.52
CA VAL A 825 11.88 -20.40 -5.48
C VAL A 825 10.72 -19.68 -4.82
N LEU A 826 10.63 -19.73 -3.50
CA LEU A 826 9.60 -19.04 -2.73
C LEU A 826 10.25 -18.12 -1.71
N THR A 827 9.96 -16.82 -1.76
CA THR A 827 10.54 -15.84 -0.83
C THR A 827 9.78 -15.81 0.50
N LEU A 828 10.51 -15.75 1.62
CA LEU A 828 9.94 -15.55 2.95
C LEU A 828 10.23 -14.15 3.50
N GLY A 829 9.16 -13.43 3.84
CA GLY A 829 9.19 -12.13 4.51
C GLY A 829 8.73 -12.20 5.96
N LYS A 830 9.05 -11.17 6.75
CA LYS A 830 8.79 -11.12 8.19
C LYS A 830 7.30 -11.13 8.58
N ASP A 831 6.43 -10.61 7.71
CA ASP A 831 4.99 -10.43 7.99
C ASP A 831 4.13 -11.57 7.39
N LEU A 832 4.77 -12.64 6.89
CA LEU A 832 4.06 -13.77 6.30
C LEU A 832 3.34 -14.63 7.33
N THR A 833 2.10 -15.00 7.02
CA THR A 833 1.37 -16.01 7.78
C THR A 833 1.57 -17.40 7.19
N PHE A 834 1.32 -18.46 7.97
CA PHE A 834 1.33 -19.83 7.47
C PHE A 834 0.38 -20.02 6.28
N ARG A 835 -0.78 -19.36 6.32
CA ARG A 835 -1.74 -19.32 5.21
C ARG A 835 -1.09 -18.82 3.93
N ASP A 836 -0.43 -17.66 3.98
CA ASP A 836 0.17 -17.03 2.80
C ASP A 836 1.30 -17.91 2.24
N TYR A 837 2.12 -18.48 3.13
CA TYR A 837 3.16 -19.47 2.77
C TYR A 837 2.58 -20.70 2.07
N ALA A 838 1.61 -21.37 2.69
CA ALA A 838 0.95 -22.54 2.11
C ALA A 838 0.28 -22.19 0.77
N GLN A 839 -0.34 -21.00 0.68
CA GLN A 839 -1.02 -20.58 -0.53
C GLN A 839 -0.08 -20.38 -1.73
N ALA A 840 1.07 -19.76 -1.46
CA ALA A 840 2.15 -19.61 -2.41
C ALA A 840 2.77 -20.95 -2.80
N ALA A 841 3.06 -21.83 -1.82
CA ALA A 841 3.67 -23.13 -2.08
C ALA A 841 2.80 -24.01 -3.00
N TYR A 842 1.49 -24.05 -2.75
CA TYR A 842 0.53 -24.84 -3.55
C TYR A 842 0.16 -24.20 -4.90
N ARG A 843 0.83 -23.12 -5.32
CA ARG A 843 0.89 -22.76 -6.76
C ARG A 843 1.64 -23.83 -7.56
N MET A 844 2.57 -24.52 -6.91
CA MET A 844 3.16 -25.76 -7.40
C MET A 844 2.16 -26.91 -7.14
N ARG A 845 1.19 -27.09 -8.05
CA ARG A 845 0.11 -28.09 -7.90
C ARG A 845 0.62 -29.53 -7.76
N GLY A 846 1.83 -29.81 -8.23
CA GLY A 846 2.53 -31.08 -8.13
C GLY A 846 3.57 -31.13 -6.99
N ILE A 847 3.51 -30.23 -6.00
CA ILE A 847 4.43 -30.24 -4.86
C ILE A 847 4.39 -31.60 -4.14
N GLY A 848 5.58 -32.19 -3.90
CA GLY A 848 5.71 -33.53 -3.34
C GLY A 848 5.38 -34.67 -4.33
N LYS A 849 5.11 -34.34 -5.60
CA LYS A 849 4.86 -35.27 -6.71
C LYS A 849 5.73 -34.92 -7.92
N GLY A 850 7.02 -34.68 -7.67
CA GLY A 850 8.00 -34.26 -8.67
C GLY A 850 8.35 -32.78 -8.58
N GLN A 851 7.43 -31.90 -8.18
CA GLN A 851 7.74 -30.49 -7.95
C GLN A 851 8.24 -30.26 -6.52
N THR A 852 9.20 -29.35 -6.38
CA THR A 852 9.87 -29.01 -5.12
C THR A 852 9.96 -27.50 -4.93
N ILE A 853 10.25 -27.08 -3.70
CA ILE A 853 10.37 -25.67 -3.33
C ILE A 853 11.71 -25.42 -2.65
N VAL A 854 12.33 -24.30 -2.99
CA VAL A 854 13.48 -23.74 -2.29
C VAL A 854 13.05 -22.43 -1.64
N LEU A 855 13.08 -22.39 -0.31
CA LEU A 855 12.73 -21.22 0.48
C LEU A 855 13.90 -20.24 0.50
N PHE A 856 13.71 -19.06 -0.07
CA PHE A 856 14.66 -17.96 0.03
C PHE A 856 14.32 -17.15 1.26
N VAL A 857 15.23 -17.16 2.23
CA VAL A 857 15.03 -16.53 3.54
C VAL A 857 16.06 -15.42 3.71
N THR A 858 15.60 -14.22 4.04
CA THR A 858 16.53 -13.14 4.39
C THR A 858 17.23 -13.47 5.71
N PRO A 859 18.47 -13.02 5.94
CA PRO A 859 19.16 -13.19 7.23
C PRO A 859 18.32 -12.70 8.42
N GLN A 860 17.54 -11.65 8.19
CA GLN A 860 16.64 -11.08 9.18
C GLN A 860 15.46 -12.00 9.51
N ALA A 861 14.79 -12.54 8.49
CA ALA A 861 13.72 -13.52 8.70
C ALA A 861 14.27 -14.81 9.32
N ASP A 862 15.47 -15.24 8.94
CA ASP A 862 16.13 -16.42 9.50
C ASP A 862 16.41 -16.26 11.01
N ARG A 863 16.88 -15.09 11.44
CA ARG A 863 17.04 -14.78 12.87
C ARG A 863 15.71 -14.87 13.62
N LEU A 864 14.64 -14.30 13.08
CA LEU A 864 13.30 -14.37 13.71
C LEU A 864 12.83 -15.82 13.83
N LEU A 865 12.94 -16.60 12.75
CA LEU A 865 12.56 -18.02 12.75
C LEU A 865 13.37 -18.85 13.76
N THR A 866 14.68 -18.64 13.83
CA THR A 866 15.55 -19.37 14.75
C THR A 866 15.32 -18.98 16.21
N ASN A 867 14.94 -17.73 16.48
CA ASN A 867 14.55 -17.28 17.81
C ASN A 867 13.23 -17.92 18.27
N GLU A 868 12.19 -17.88 17.44
CA GLU A 868 10.91 -18.55 17.75
C GLU A 868 11.09 -20.06 17.92
N ALA A 869 11.91 -20.69 17.07
CA ALA A 869 12.25 -22.10 17.21
C ALA A 869 13.06 -22.42 18.47
N ALA A 870 13.83 -21.47 19.01
CA ALA A 870 14.53 -21.63 20.27
C ALA A 870 13.56 -21.55 21.47
N ILE A 871 12.62 -20.60 21.43
CA ILE A 871 11.55 -20.48 22.43
C ILE A 871 10.71 -21.75 22.48
N ALA A 872 10.32 -22.29 21.32
CA ALA A 872 9.58 -23.54 21.22
C ALA A 872 10.35 -24.76 21.79
N ARG A 873 11.68 -24.70 21.82
CA ARG A 873 12.56 -25.71 22.45
C ARG A 873 12.81 -25.47 23.94
N GLY A 874 12.20 -24.45 24.53
CA GLY A 874 12.35 -24.10 25.95
C GLY A 874 13.62 -23.31 26.28
N VAL A 875 14.28 -22.71 25.29
CA VAL A 875 15.45 -21.84 25.52
C VAL A 875 14.96 -20.49 26.03
N THR A 876 15.48 -20.03 27.18
CA THR A 876 15.12 -18.71 27.71
C THR A 876 15.68 -17.59 26.84
N PRO A 877 15.07 -16.39 26.85
CA PRO A 877 15.59 -15.23 26.13
C PRO A 877 17.06 -14.92 26.47
N GLU A 878 17.46 -15.05 27.74
CA GLU A 878 18.84 -14.84 28.17
C GLU A 878 19.79 -15.90 27.61
N GLY A 879 19.36 -17.17 27.61
CA GLY A 879 20.10 -18.27 26.99
C GLY A 879 20.25 -18.09 25.48
N ARG A 880 19.23 -17.54 24.82
CA ARG A 880 19.27 -17.23 23.39
C ARG A 880 20.19 -16.04 23.09
N HIS A 881 20.19 -15.00 23.93
CA HIS A 881 21.13 -13.89 23.81
C HIS A 881 22.58 -14.35 23.98
N ALA A 882 22.86 -15.24 24.93
CA ALA A 882 24.20 -15.83 25.08
C ALA A 882 24.60 -16.66 23.84
N GLN A 883 23.69 -17.42 23.24
CA GLN A 883 23.94 -18.19 22.01
C GLN A 883 24.18 -17.33 20.77
N LEU A 884 23.58 -16.13 20.70
CA LEU A 884 23.77 -15.21 19.57
C LEU A 884 25.03 -14.34 19.74
N ALA A 885 25.51 -14.18 20.98
CA ALA A 885 26.71 -13.42 21.31
C ALA A 885 28.00 -14.26 21.26
N ALA A 886 27.89 -15.58 21.44
CA ALA A 886 28.94 -16.57 21.22
C ALA A 886 29.09 -16.90 19.74
#